data_AF-A0AAD2FBV8-F1
#
_entry.id   AF-A0AAD2FBV8-F1
#
_cell.length_a   1.000
_cell.length_b   1.000
_cell.length_c   1.000
_cell.angle_alpha   90.00
_cell.angle_beta   90.00
_cell.angle_gamma   90.00
#
_symmetry.space_group_name_H-M   'P 1'
#
loop_
_entity.id
_entity.type
_entity.pdbx_description
1 polymer ?
#
loop_
_entity_poly.entity_id
_entity_poly.type
_entity_poly.pdbx_seq_one_letter_code
_entity_poly.pdbx_strand_id
1 'polypeptide(L)'
;MYAISKIHQGIALIYGALIVSRLQPAVAFSPQNAWSRKTVLSKTALNLRVAYQGEPGAYSQKATRELLGDQVVAIGRPSFESCFKAVANMEADFACLPVENSLGGSIHENYDLLFRYDLTVCAEHDFRVEHCVLAMEGVKVEDIKFAISHPQALAQCDNYLRGLGITPVPAYDTAGSAKMISEGKLPDLPLGMTQENTCAIASDLAGRAYGMVCLKKGAEDNDSNFTRFLLLGRKGIDQYLTKSTPSKTSVFFTLSDKPGALYKALACFSLRDIDFSKIESRPTSALLLRMLKFQRDKSGNYNDDASMPRFRYCFYLDFLSSINDNNAKNALLHLKEQVDYFRVLGSYPTNSGLVGPIADAVEELKGQPEVDLSELSLVSLPSETNELKPMNIGIVGFGSFGQSLAAEMKKSHRVSCMDQVDKSSDARRMEIDFYHSFERSKFLSGLDIVILAVPMTCLEECVKSLPSEELRGKLVVNVSPLLLPAKKILLDALQDFPDIDVVVSNPMFGGSIDPDTVTADLWDGRTMVSEYARVSNGPRCDRYEKIFKNARCECYNMESNFHDATIANSEFVTHLMGRLLNRQLLPPALISSKDYKALSAIGEAAEGDSFDRFFSMYKYNDKAKDYLNILRENLADIERQLAAREAYLEAKADMRKIDRQQLLAETRLLLQELAQGGTLNLPEAGSSSNDQQFPGDDGEASRNLTLDVK
;
A
#
# COMPACT_ATOMS: atom_id res chain seq x y z
N MET A 1 -7.32 3.62 -61.35
CA MET A 1 -8.17 3.17 -60.21
C MET A 1 -7.97 1.69 -59.84
N TYR A 2 -8.15 0.71 -60.73
CA TYR A 2 -8.16 -0.73 -60.39
C TYR A 2 -6.95 -1.22 -59.54
N ALA A 3 -5.73 -0.72 -59.81
CA ALA A 3 -4.55 -1.03 -58.98
C ALA A 3 -4.64 -0.52 -57.53
N ILE A 4 -5.22 0.67 -57.32
CA ILE A 4 -5.40 1.29 -55.99
C ILE A 4 -6.40 0.48 -55.15
N SER A 5 -7.41 -0.10 -55.78
CA SER A 5 -8.36 -1.02 -55.12
C SER A 5 -7.68 -2.27 -54.58
N LYS A 6 -6.76 -2.87 -55.34
CA LYS A 6 -5.98 -4.03 -54.87
C LYS A 6 -5.02 -3.68 -53.74
N ILE A 7 -4.42 -2.48 -53.78
CA ILE A 7 -3.56 -1.98 -52.69
C ILE A 7 -4.37 -1.79 -51.39
N HIS A 8 -5.57 -1.21 -51.46
CA HIS A 8 -6.45 -1.07 -50.28
C HIS A 8 -6.92 -2.42 -49.74
N GLN A 9 -7.30 -3.38 -50.59
CA GLN A 9 -7.65 -4.73 -50.16
C GLN A 9 -6.47 -5.47 -49.51
N GLY A 10 -5.24 -5.29 -50.04
CA GLY A 10 -4.02 -5.84 -49.44
C GLY A 10 -3.74 -5.25 -48.05
N ILE A 11 -3.83 -3.94 -47.90
CA ILE A 11 -3.62 -3.26 -46.60
C ILE A 11 -4.69 -3.68 -45.58
N ALA A 12 -5.96 -3.79 -45.99
CA ALA A 12 -7.04 -4.26 -45.12
C ALA A 12 -6.83 -5.71 -44.64
N LEU A 13 -6.35 -6.61 -45.51
CA LEU A 13 -6.01 -7.99 -45.13
C LEU A 13 -4.83 -8.05 -44.14
N ILE A 14 -3.81 -7.21 -44.32
CA ILE A 14 -2.65 -7.15 -43.41
C ILE A 14 -3.05 -6.62 -42.03
N TYR A 15 -3.87 -5.55 -41.96
CA TYR A 15 -4.40 -5.04 -40.69
C TYR A 15 -5.36 -6.03 -40.02
N GLY A 16 -6.21 -6.74 -40.78
CA GLY A 16 -7.07 -7.80 -40.25
C GLY A 16 -6.26 -8.94 -39.61
N ALA A 17 -5.20 -9.40 -40.29
CA ALA A 17 -4.32 -10.46 -39.77
C ALA A 17 -3.57 -10.03 -38.49
N LEU A 18 -3.13 -8.78 -38.40
CA LEU A 18 -2.44 -8.22 -37.23
C LEU A 18 -3.35 -8.01 -36.00
N ILE A 19 -4.67 -7.84 -36.21
CA ILE A 19 -5.64 -7.74 -35.12
C ILE A 19 -6.04 -9.12 -34.61
N VAL A 20 -6.21 -10.11 -35.51
CA VAL A 20 -6.60 -11.48 -35.14
C VAL A 20 -5.47 -12.24 -34.43
N SER A 21 -4.20 -11.98 -34.74
CA SER A 21 -3.06 -12.66 -34.11
C SER A 21 -2.77 -12.25 -32.65
N ARG A 22 -3.41 -11.19 -32.13
CA ARG A 22 -3.28 -10.73 -30.73
C ARG A 22 -4.44 -11.15 -29.82
N LEU A 23 -5.36 -11.99 -30.28
CA LEU A 23 -6.47 -12.53 -29.48
C LEU A 23 -6.33 -14.03 -29.24
N GLN A 24 -5.33 -14.43 -28.44
CA GLN A 24 -5.46 -15.69 -27.69
C GLN A 24 -6.52 -15.48 -26.59
N PRO A 25 -7.49 -16.39 -26.43
CA PRO A 25 -8.43 -16.32 -25.32
C PRO A 25 -7.68 -16.56 -24.00
N ALA A 26 -7.86 -15.67 -23.03
CA ALA A 26 -7.42 -15.95 -21.66
C ALA A 26 -8.09 -17.26 -21.20
N VAL A 27 -7.30 -18.23 -20.74
CA VAL A 27 -7.80 -19.52 -20.30
C VAL A 27 -8.75 -19.30 -19.14
N ALA A 28 -10.03 -19.62 -19.35
CA ALA A 28 -11.07 -19.48 -18.35
C ALA A 28 -10.84 -20.50 -17.21
N PHE A 29 -10.12 -20.08 -16.18
CA PHE A 29 -9.96 -20.85 -14.95
C PHE A 29 -11.32 -20.98 -14.26
N SER A 30 -11.89 -22.19 -14.29
CA SER A 30 -13.14 -22.48 -13.59
C SER A 30 -12.89 -22.55 -12.08
N PRO A 31 -13.58 -21.74 -11.26
CA PRO A 31 -13.40 -21.72 -9.81
C PRO A 31 -14.15 -22.90 -9.15
N GLN A 32 -13.77 -24.13 -9.49
CA GLN A 32 -14.43 -25.36 -8.99
C GLN A 32 -13.49 -26.45 -8.47
N ASN A 33 -12.16 -26.32 -8.61
CA ASN A 33 -11.20 -27.32 -8.09
C ASN A 33 -9.98 -26.68 -7.40
N ALA A 34 -10.21 -26.01 -6.28
CA ALA A 34 -9.15 -25.46 -5.41
C ALA A 34 -9.34 -25.76 -3.90
N TRP A 35 -10.33 -26.57 -3.54
CA TRP A 35 -10.72 -26.86 -2.14
C TRP A 35 -10.49 -28.33 -1.74
N SER A 36 -9.27 -28.82 -1.99
CA SER A 36 -8.89 -30.23 -1.74
C SER A 36 -7.48 -30.44 -1.19
N ARG A 37 -6.88 -29.43 -0.55
CA ARG A 37 -5.73 -29.61 0.35
C ARG A 37 -6.11 -29.21 1.78
N LYS A 38 -6.39 -30.22 2.61
CA LYS A 38 -6.53 -30.09 4.06
C LYS A 38 -5.16 -29.75 4.67
N THR A 39 -4.85 -28.47 4.80
CA THR A 39 -3.89 -28.05 5.83
C THR A 39 -4.51 -28.40 7.18
N VAL A 40 -3.87 -29.30 7.93
CA VAL A 40 -4.33 -29.70 9.26
C VAL A 40 -3.96 -28.60 10.25
N LEU A 41 -4.72 -27.51 10.24
CA LEU A 41 -4.86 -26.65 11.40
C LEU A 41 -5.48 -27.49 12.51
N SER A 42 -4.91 -27.43 13.72
CA SER A 42 -5.43 -28.17 14.87
C SER A 42 -6.85 -27.70 15.22
N LYS A 43 -7.69 -28.61 15.70
CA LYS A 43 -9.00 -28.26 16.28
C LYS A 43 -8.82 -27.53 17.61
N THR A 44 -8.54 -26.24 17.51
CA THR A 44 -8.54 -25.26 18.59
C THR A 44 -9.43 -24.12 18.09
N ALA A 45 -10.35 -23.62 18.92
CA ALA A 45 -11.45 -22.79 18.44
C ALA A 45 -10.96 -21.52 17.72
N LEU A 46 -11.53 -21.24 16.54
CA LEU A 46 -11.24 -20.06 15.71
C LEU A 46 -11.98 -18.83 16.27
N ASN A 47 -11.62 -18.44 17.49
CA ASN A 47 -12.20 -17.30 18.17
C ASN A 47 -11.85 -16.01 17.42
N LEU A 48 -12.86 -15.31 16.89
CA LEU A 48 -12.69 -14.08 16.13
C LEU A 48 -12.10 -12.97 17.02
N ARG A 49 -10.89 -12.49 16.71
CA ARG A 49 -10.19 -11.48 17.53
C ARG A 49 -10.44 -10.09 16.99
N VAL A 50 -10.98 -9.20 17.83
CA VAL A 50 -11.35 -7.84 17.43
C VAL A 50 -10.73 -6.80 18.34
N ALA A 51 -9.84 -5.97 17.81
CA ALA A 51 -9.21 -4.90 18.59
C ALA A 51 -10.17 -3.72 18.80
N TYR A 52 -10.19 -3.16 20.00
CA TYR A 52 -10.90 -1.91 20.31
C TYR A 52 -10.01 -0.98 21.15
N GLN A 53 -10.25 0.32 21.08
CA GLN A 53 -9.55 1.28 21.94
C GLN A 53 -10.29 1.41 23.29
N GLY A 54 -9.53 1.29 24.39
CA GLY A 54 -10.02 1.43 25.76
C GLY A 54 -9.75 0.21 26.65
N GLU A 55 -10.10 0.36 27.93
CA GLU A 55 -10.12 -0.66 28.97
C GLU A 55 -11.38 -1.56 28.88
N PRO A 56 -11.41 -2.75 29.54
CA PRO A 56 -12.61 -3.56 29.67
C PRO A 56 -13.81 -2.77 30.18
N GLY A 57 -14.96 -2.93 29.54
CA GLY A 57 -16.16 -2.12 29.80
C GLY A 57 -16.25 -0.81 29.01
N ALA A 58 -15.26 -0.47 28.18
CA ALA A 58 -15.37 0.66 27.27
C ALA A 58 -16.53 0.48 26.28
N TYR A 59 -17.14 1.59 25.84
CA TYR A 59 -18.23 1.55 24.85
C TYR A 59 -17.81 0.88 23.54
N SER A 60 -16.54 1.01 23.14
CA SER A 60 -15.94 0.30 22.01
C SER A 60 -16.02 -1.23 22.14
N GLN A 61 -15.88 -1.78 23.36
CA GLN A 61 -16.04 -3.21 23.61
C GLN A 61 -17.50 -3.64 23.50
N LYS A 62 -18.44 -2.84 24.03
CA LYS A 62 -19.87 -3.11 23.96
C LYS A 62 -20.38 -3.06 22.51
N ALA A 63 -20.00 -2.03 21.74
CA ALA A 63 -20.26 -1.92 20.31
C ALA A 63 -19.68 -3.09 19.50
N THR A 64 -18.50 -3.60 19.88
CA THR A 64 -17.89 -4.80 19.27
C THR A 64 -18.76 -6.05 19.48
N ARG A 65 -19.23 -6.27 20.73
CA ARG A 65 -20.10 -7.40 21.10
C ARG A 65 -21.51 -7.27 20.52
N GLU A 66 -22.04 -6.06 20.38
CA GLU A 66 -23.36 -5.83 19.80
C GLU A 66 -23.38 -6.07 18.28
N LEU A 67 -22.31 -5.70 17.56
CA LEU A 67 -22.16 -5.98 16.13
C LEU A 67 -21.85 -7.46 15.81
N LEU A 68 -21.03 -8.14 16.62
CA LEU A 68 -20.46 -9.46 16.28
C LEU A 68 -20.84 -10.60 17.24
N GLY A 69 -21.59 -10.31 18.30
CA GLY A 69 -21.97 -11.25 19.36
C GLY A 69 -20.93 -11.36 20.49
N ASP A 70 -21.39 -11.72 21.70
CA ASP A 70 -20.55 -11.80 22.91
C ASP A 70 -19.41 -12.83 22.85
N GLN A 71 -19.44 -13.78 21.91
CA GLN A 71 -18.44 -14.85 21.77
C GLN A 71 -17.13 -14.39 21.10
N VAL A 72 -17.03 -13.14 20.62
CA VAL A 72 -15.78 -12.62 20.04
C VAL A 72 -14.75 -12.26 21.11
N VAL A 73 -13.48 -12.51 20.80
CA VAL A 73 -12.36 -12.12 21.66
C VAL A 73 -12.05 -10.64 21.40
N ALA A 74 -12.76 -9.78 22.13
CA ALA A 74 -12.57 -8.34 22.09
C ALA A 74 -11.30 -7.94 22.86
N ILE A 75 -10.27 -7.47 22.16
CA ILE A 75 -8.94 -7.13 22.69
C ILE A 75 -8.84 -5.62 22.90
N GLY A 76 -8.80 -5.19 24.16
CA GLY A 76 -8.57 -3.79 24.52
C GLY A 76 -7.13 -3.35 24.18
N ARG A 77 -6.98 -2.12 23.70
CA ARG A 77 -5.71 -1.49 23.32
C ARG A 77 -5.68 -0.02 23.76
N PRO A 78 -4.51 0.53 24.14
CA PRO A 78 -4.43 1.85 24.78
C PRO A 78 -4.76 3.02 23.84
N SER A 79 -4.39 2.93 22.56
CA SER A 79 -4.57 4.00 21.56
C SER A 79 -5.22 3.47 20.27
N PHE A 80 -5.88 4.35 19.52
CA PHE A 80 -6.44 3.99 18.22
C PHE A 80 -5.37 3.41 17.27
N GLU A 81 -4.20 4.05 17.17
CA GLU A 81 -3.09 3.56 16.36
C GLU A 81 -2.64 2.14 16.74
N SER A 82 -2.70 1.78 18.04
CA SER A 82 -2.39 0.40 18.47
C SER A 82 -3.44 -0.64 18.06
N CYS A 83 -4.70 -0.25 17.81
CA CYS A 83 -5.70 -1.11 17.18
C CYS A 83 -5.40 -1.33 15.69
N PHE A 84 -5.05 -0.27 14.96
CA PHE A 84 -4.63 -0.37 13.55
C PHE A 84 -3.39 -1.27 13.40
N LYS A 85 -2.38 -1.09 14.27
CA LYS A 85 -1.18 -1.95 14.32
C LYS A 85 -1.54 -3.41 14.60
N ALA A 86 -2.42 -3.68 15.57
CA ALA A 86 -2.83 -5.05 15.87
C ALA A 86 -3.48 -5.76 14.67
N VAL A 87 -4.27 -5.06 13.86
CA VAL A 87 -4.84 -5.62 12.62
C VAL A 87 -3.80 -5.75 11.52
N ALA A 88 -2.89 -4.78 11.35
CA ALA A 88 -1.81 -4.86 10.37
C ALA A 88 -0.84 -6.04 10.66
N ASN A 89 -0.48 -6.24 11.93
CA ASN A 89 0.42 -7.30 12.41
C ASN A 89 -0.26 -8.67 12.54
N MET A 90 -1.57 -8.79 12.25
CA MET A 90 -2.38 -10.01 12.45
C MET A 90 -2.51 -10.49 13.92
N GLU A 91 -2.19 -9.63 14.89
CA GLU A 91 -2.50 -9.81 16.33
C GLU A 91 -4.01 -9.80 16.60
N ALA A 92 -4.77 -9.09 15.75
CA ALA A 92 -6.22 -9.12 15.68
C ALA A 92 -6.66 -9.35 14.22
N ASP A 93 -7.90 -9.80 14.03
CA ASP A 93 -8.47 -10.09 12.72
C ASP A 93 -9.20 -8.86 12.15
N PHE A 94 -9.87 -8.13 13.04
CA PHE A 94 -10.53 -6.84 12.76
C PHE A 94 -10.26 -5.82 13.88
N ALA A 95 -10.60 -4.56 13.64
CA ALA A 95 -10.69 -3.53 14.68
C ALA A 95 -12.05 -2.83 14.61
N CYS A 96 -12.70 -2.58 15.75
CA CYS A 96 -13.96 -1.85 15.84
C CYS A 96 -13.71 -0.47 16.46
N LEU A 97 -13.75 0.59 15.64
CA LEU A 97 -13.30 1.92 16.02
C LEU A 97 -14.38 3.00 15.77
N PRO A 98 -14.58 3.96 16.68
CA PRO A 98 -15.57 5.02 16.52
C PRO A 98 -15.05 6.08 15.52
N VAL A 99 -15.89 6.51 14.58
CA VAL A 99 -15.53 7.55 13.60
C VAL A 99 -16.34 8.83 13.77
N GLU A 100 -17.50 8.77 14.42
CA GLU A 100 -18.42 9.89 14.57
C GLU A 100 -19.32 9.69 15.80
N ASN A 101 -19.57 10.76 16.56
CA ASN A 101 -20.56 10.78 17.63
C ASN A 101 -21.55 11.94 17.40
N SER A 102 -22.83 11.66 17.56
CA SER A 102 -23.95 12.61 17.42
C SER A 102 -23.82 13.94 18.18
N LEU A 103 -23.08 13.96 19.30
CA LEU A 103 -22.86 15.13 20.15
C LEU A 103 -21.44 15.72 20.04
N GLY A 104 -20.45 14.90 19.63
CA GLY A 104 -19.03 15.28 19.52
C GLY A 104 -18.52 15.54 18.11
N GLY A 105 -19.27 15.16 17.07
CA GLY A 105 -18.83 15.19 15.67
C GLY A 105 -17.87 14.06 15.30
N SER A 106 -17.10 14.26 14.22
CA SER A 106 -16.19 13.25 13.66
C SER A 106 -14.87 13.12 14.41
N ILE A 107 -14.45 11.88 14.64
CA ILE A 107 -13.18 11.53 15.29
C ILE A 107 -12.09 11.46 14.22
N HIS A 108 -11.56 12.63 13.85
CA HIS A 108 -10.61 12.79 12.75
C HIS A 108 -9.32 11.96 12.88
N GLU A 109 -8.92 11.54 14.08
CA GLU A 109 -7.75 10.68 14.26
C GLU A 109 -7.93 9.32 13.57
N ASN A 110 -9.11 8.69 13.69
CA ASN A 110 -9.38 7.40 13.05
C ASN A 110 -9.48 7.52 11.53
N TYR A 111 -9.94 8.67 11.02
CA TYR A 111 -9.87 9.00 9.60
C TYR A 111 -8.42 9.23 9.14
N ASP A 112 -7.59 9.97 9.87
CA ASP A 112 -6.18 10.19 9.52
C ASP A 112 -5.37 8.87 9.59
N LEU A 113 -5.67 7.99 10.54
CA LEU A 113 -5.07 6.65 10.67
C LEU A 113 -5.47 5.71 9.52
N LEU A 114 -6.71 5.80 9.02
CA LEU A 114 -7.16 5.08 7.83
C LEU A 114 -6.29 5.39 6.58
N PHE A 115 -5.54 6.50 6.51
CA PHE A 115 -4.56 6.74 5.43
C PHE A 115 -3.16 6.20 5.72
N ARG A 116 -2.79 6.00 6.99
CA ARG A 116 -1.48 5.45 7.37
C ARG A 116 -1.43 3.93 7.25
N TYR A 117 -2.58 3.27 7.36
CA TYR A 117 -2.71 1.82 7.33
C TYR A 117 -3.62 1.39 6.18
N ASP A 118 -3.22 0.35 5.44
CA ASP A 118 -4.04 -0.19 4.35
C ASP A 118 -5.11 -1.16 4.87
N LEU A 119 -6.02 -0.63 5.69
CA LEU A 119 -7.23 -1.32 6.15
C LEU A 119 -8.45 -0.82 5.36
N THR A 120 -9.40 -1.72 5.14
CA THR A 120 -10.67 -1.46 4.47
C THR A 120 -11.83 -1.51 5.47
N VAL A 121 -12.84 -0.68 5.28
CA VAL A 121 -14.10 -0.73 6.06
C VAL A 121 -14.93 -1.94 5.60
N CYS A 122 -15.25 -2.82 6.55
CA CYS A 122 -15.98 -4.07 6.33
C CYS A 122 -17.43 -4.05 6.87
N ALA A 123 -17.74 -3.22 7.86
CA ALA A 123 -19.10 -3.01 8.37
C ALA A 123 -19.18 -1.68 9.14
N GLU A 124 -20.40 -1.24 9.46
CA GLU A 124 -20.67 -0.11 10.35
C GLU A 124 -21.67 -0.50 11.44
N HIS A 125 -21.64 0.18 12.60
CA HIS A 125 -22.57 -0.03 13.70
C HIS A 125 -22.86 1.29 14.43
N ASP A 126 -24.13 1.70 14.45
CA ASP A 126 -24.60 2.91 15.13
C ASP A 126 -25.01 2.58 16.57
N PHE A 127 -24.03 2.65 17.48
CA PHE A 127 -24.17 2.23 18.87
C PHE A 127 -24.81 3.32 19.76
N ARG A 128 -25.81 2.95 20.56
CA ARG A 128 -26.48 3.85 21.52
C ARG A 128 -25.68 3.98 22.82
N VAL A 129 -25.23 5.19 23.14
CA VAL A 129 -24.48 5.49 24.37
C VAL A 129 -25.45 5.74 25.54
N GLU A 130 -25.80 4.68 26.26
CA GLU A 130 -26.47 4.73 27.57
C GLU A 130 -25.43 4.96 28.69
N HIS A 131 -25.63 5.98 29.51
CA HIS A 131 -24.80 6.24 30.71
C HIS A 131 -25.41 5.58 31.94
N CYS A 132 -24.60 4.82 32.67
CA CYS A 132 -24.97 4.11 33.89
C CYS A 132 -24.23 4.67 35.10
N VAL A 133 -24.94 4.87 36.21
CA VAL A 133 -24.36 5.21 37.51
C VAL A 133 -23.95 3.93 38.21
N LEU A 134 -22.65 3.74 38.40
CA LEU A 134 -22.06 2.55 39.01
C LEU A 134 -21.48 2.88 40.39
N ALA A 135 -21.74 2.07 41.40
CA ALA A 135 -21.10 2.17 42.72
C ALA A 135 -20.67 0.78 43.22
N MET A 136 -19.90 0.73 44.32
CA MET A 136 -19.58 -0.54 44.97
C MET A 136 -20.83 -1.18 45.59
N GLU A 137 -20.82 -2.50 45.77
CA GLU A 137 -21.93 -3.21 46.39
C GLU A 137 -22.21 -2.68 47.82
N GLY A 138 -23.49 -2.44 48.12
CA GLY A 138 -23.95 -1.87 49.39
C GLY A 138 -24.09 -0.34 49.43
N VAL A 139 -23.46 0.39 48.50
CA VAL A 139 -23.58 1.86 48.42
C VAL A 139 -24.96 2.29 47.91
N LYS A 140 -25.61 3.26 48.57
CA LYS A 140 -26.89 3.83 48.12
C LYS A 140 -26.66 5.14 47.38
N VAL A 141 -27.66 5.55 46.59
CA VAL A 141 -27.66 6.86 45.91
C VAL A 141 -27.54 8.03 46.90
N GLU A 142 -28.09 7.89 48.10
CA GLU A 142 -28.06 8.88 49.20
C GLU A 142 -26.65 9.12 49.77
N ASP A 143 -25.75 8.14 49.66
CA ASP A 143 -24.38 8.20 50.21
C ASP A 143 -23.39 8.87 49.25
N ILE A 144 -23.75 8.99 47.96
CA ILE A 144 -22.89 9.49 46.88
C ILE A 144 -22.72 11.00 46.97
N LYS A 145 -21.45 11.44 46.92
CA LYS A 145 -21.04 12.85 46.88
C LYS A 145 -20.23 13.20 45.65
N PHE A 146 -19.62 12.21 45.00
CA PHE A 146 -18.72 12.39 43.86
C PHE A 146 -19.04 11.43 42.71
N ALA A 147 -18.90 11.90 41.47
CA ALA A 147 -19.05 11.10 40.26
C ALA A 147 -17.79 11.21 39.39
N ILE A 148 -17.08 10.11 39.17
CA ILE A 148 -15.89 10.05 38.31
C ILE A 148 -16.28 9.62 36.90
N SER A 149 -15.84 10.38 35.88
CA SER A 149 -15.84 9.92 34.48
C SER A 149 -15.00 10.82 33.57
N HIS A 150 -14.90 10.45 32.29
CA HIS A 150 -14.41 11.34 31.24
C HIS A 150 -15.25 12.65 31.20
N PRO A 151 -14.64 13.85 31.03
CA PRO A 151 -15.36 15.12 31.08
C PRO A 151 -16.61 15.20 30.19
N GLN A 152 -16.57 14.59 29.00
CA GLN A 152 -17.70 14.58 28.07
C GLN A 152 -18.88 13.73 28.58
N ALA A 153 -18.64 12.66 29.34
CA ALA A 153 -19.69 11.84 29.95
C ALA A 153 -20.31 12.56 31.17
N LEU A 154 -19.50 13.25 31.97
CA LEU A 154 -19.97 14.10 33.07
C LEU A 154 -20.87 15.24 32.55
N ALA A 155 -20.44 15.91 31.47
CA ALA A 155 -21.20 16.97 30.81
C ALA A 155 -22.46 16.47 30.05
N GLN A 156 -22.59 15.15 29.84
CA GLN A 156 -23.77 14.49 29.28
C GLN A 156 -24.75 13.98 30.35
N CYS A 157 -24.41 14.08 31.65
CA CYS A 157 -25.25 13.66 32.78
C CYS A 157 -25.40 14.79 33.82
N ASP A 158 -25.25 16.04 33.39
CA ASP A 158 -25.04 17.21 34.23
C ASP A 158 -26.31 17.58 35.02
N ASN A 159 -27.52 17.47 34.42
CA ASN A 159 -28.76 17.72 35.17
C ASN A 159 -29.02 16.61 36.19
N TYR A 160 -28.70 15.35 35.86
CA TYR A 160 -28.82 14.23 36.79
C TYR A 160 -27.88 14.39 38.00
N LEU A 161 -26.61 14.71 37.76
CA LEU A 161 -25.62 14.91 38.83
C LEU A 161 -25.96 16.12 39.71
N ARG A 162 -26.30 17.27 39.11
CA ARG A 162 -26.73 18.46 39.86
C ARG A 162 -28.03 18.24 40.63
N GLY A 163 -28.98 17.50 40.08
CA GLY A 163 -30.26 17.17 40.72
C GLY A 163 -30.11 16.36 42.02
N LEU A 164 -28.98 15.65 42.18
CA LEU A 164 -28.62 14.92 43.39
C LEU A 164 -27.54 15.62 44.24
N GLY A 165 -27.05 16.80 43.82
CA GLY A 165 -25.95 17.51 44.49
C GLY A 165 -24.58 16.83 44.37
N ILE A 166 -24.42 15.90 43.43
CA ILE A 166 -23.19 15.11 43.24
C ILE A 166 -22.13 15.96 42.51
N THR A 167 -20.91 15.97 43.03
CA THR A 167 -19.78 16.71 42.45
C THR A 167 -19.13 15.91 41.31
N PRO A 168 -19.10 16.42 40.07
CA PRO A 168 -18.39 15.76 38.96
C PRO A 168 -16.87 15.89 39.13
N VAL A 169 -16.14 14.78 38.99
CA VAL A 169 -14.68 14.67 39.10
C VAL A 169 -14.12 14.13 37.78
N PRO A 170 -13.39 14.92 36.99
CA PRO A 170 -12.92 14.51 35.68
C PRO A 170 -11.77 13.49 35.78
N ALA A 171 -11.87 12.40 35.00
CA ALA A 171 -10.84 11.38 34.83
C ALA A 171 -10.56 11.12 33.35
N TYR A 172 -9.63 10.21 33.06
CA TYR A 172 -9.14 9.95 31.71
C TYR A 172 -10.18 9.29 30.79
N ASP A 173 -10.97 8.36 31.32
CA ASP A 173 -11.92 7.54 30.55
C ASP A 173 -13.12 7.08 31.39
N THR A 174 -14.14 6.50 30.74
CA THR A 174 -15.35 6.01 31.42
C THR A 174 -15.12 4.67 32.13
N ALA A 175 -14.46 3.72 31.45
CA ALA A 175 -14.23 2.37 31.95
C ALA A 175 -13.19 2.34 33.09
N GLY A 176 -12.05 3.01 32.90
CA GLY A 176 -11.03 3.20 33.91
C GLY A 176 -11.51 4.00 35.13
N SER A 177 -12.55 4.84 35.01
CA SER A 177 -13.19 5.44 36.19
C SER A 177 -13.88 4.41 37.09
N ALA A 178 -14.55 3.39 36.51
CA ALA A 178 -15.08 2.26 37.27
C ALA A 178 -13.95 1.41 37.88
N LYS A 179 -12.89 1.16 37.09
CA LYS A 179 -11.65 0.49 37.54
C LYS A 179 -11.00 1.19 38.73
N MET A 180 -10.86 2.53 38.70
CA MET A 180 -10.27 3.33 39.79
C MET A 180 -11.06 3.18 41.10
N ILE A 181 -12.39 3.16 41.04
CA ILE A 181 -13.23 2.96 42.22
C ILE A 181 -13.09 1.52 42.73
N SER A 182 -13.20 0.51 41.86
CA SER A 182 -13.09 -0.91 42.24
C SER A 182 -11.72 -1.28 42.82
N GLU A 183 -10.62 -0.82 42.19
CA GLU A 183 -9.25 -1.02 42.68
C GLU A 183 -8.89 -0.12 43.89
N GLY A 184 -9.77 0.78 44.33
CA GLY A 184 -9.52 1.73 45.43
C GLY A 184 -8.52 2.84 45.09
N LYS A 185 -8.12 2.97 43.82
CA LYS A 185 -7.14 3.95 43.30
C LYS A 185 -7.83 5.25 42.89
N LEU A 186 -8.52 5.87 43.84
CA LEU A 186 -9.13 7.18 43.65
C LEU A 186 -8.03 8.26 43.53
N PRO A 187 -8.19 9.27 42.64
CA PRO A 187 -7.22 10.37 42.53
C PRO A 187 -7.25 11.27 43.79
N ASP A 188 -6.14 11.96 44.07
CA ASP A 188 -5.92 12.81 45.27
C ASP A 188 -6.77 14.11 45.33
N LEU A 189 -7.93 14.15 44.66
CA LEU A 189 -8.78 15.33 44.51
C LEU A 189 -10.27 14.96 44.45
N PRO A 190 -11.16 15.49 45.32
CA PRO A 190 -10.93 16.31 46.52
C PRO A 190 -10.75 15.49 47.82
N LEU A 191 -10.40 16.17 48.93
CA LEU A 191 -10.38 15.55 50.27
C LEU A 191 -11.71 14.87 50.61
N GLY A 192 -11.65 13.57 50.90
CA GLY A 192 -12.77 12.79 51.46
C GLY A 192 -13.49 11.87 50.48
N MET A 193 -13.00 11.69 49.24
CA MET A 193 -13.49 10.64 48.35
C MET A 193 -13.18 9.24 48.91
N THR A 194 -14.19 8.36 48.94
CA THR A 194 -14.07 6.94 49.30
C THR A 194 -14.91 6.09 48.36
N GLN A 195 -14.63 4.78 48.31
CA GLN A 195 -15.44 3.80 47.58
C GLN A 195 -16.93 3.79 48.00
N GLU A 196 -17.22 4.27 49.22
CA GLU A 196 -18.55 4.32 49.82
C GLU A 196 -19.36 5.57 49.42
N ASN A 197 -18.70 6.63 48.92
CA ASN A 197 -19.33 7.92 48.60
C ASN A 197 -19.08 8.40 47.15
N THR A 198 -18.50 7.54 46.32
CA THR A 198 -18.09 7.86 44.95
C THR A 198 -18.69 6.86 43.96
N CYS A 199 -19.29 7.36 42.88
CA CYS A 199 -19.76 6.55 41.76
C CYS A 199 -18.95 6.81 40.48
N ALA A 200 -19.03 5.90 39.51
CA ALA A 200 -18.58 6.13 38.14
C ALA A 200 -19.78 6.33 37.21
N ILE A 201 -19.61 7.19 36.21
CA ILE A 201 -20.51 7.26 35.05
C ILE A 201 -19.85 6.48 33.90
N ALA A 202 -20.38 5.31 33.58
CA ALA A 202 -19.79 4.41 32.57
C ALA A 202 -20.85 3.49 31.93
N SER A 203 -20.41 2.49 31.16
CA SER A 203 -21.31 1.48 30.61
C SER A 203 -21.72 0.43 31.66
N ASP A 204 -22.84 -0.24 31.45
CA ASP A 204 -23.22 -1.40 32.28
C ASP A 204 -22.27 -2.60 32.12
N LEU A 205 -21.51 -2.67 31.01
CA LEU A 205 -20.44 -3.66 30.82
C LEU A 205 -19.25 -3.39 31.75
N ALA A 206 -18.90 -2.12 32.00
CA ALA A 206 -17.90 -1.75 33.00
C ALA A 206 -18.34 -2.13 34.42
N GLY A 207 -19.65 -1.99 34.72
CA GLY A 207 -20.22 -2.46 35.98
C GLY A 207 -19.96 -3.95 36.21
N ARG A 208 -20.25 -4.80 35.21
CA ARG A 208 -19.96 -6.24 35.26
C ARG A 208 -18.46 -6.54 35.36
N ALA A 209 -17.63 -5.85 34.58
CA ALA A 209 -16.18 -6.08 34.51
C ALA A 209 -15.44 -5.78 35.83
N TYR A 210 -15.94 -4.84 36.63
CA TYR A 210 -15.29 -4.38 37.86
C TYR A 210 -16.08 -4.68 39.15
N GLY A 211 -17.12 -5.53 39.07
CA GLY A 211 -17.93 -5.95 40.23
C GLY A 211 -18.78 -4.84 40.85
N MET A 212 -19.16 -3.83 40.07
CA MET A 212 -19.91 -2.66 40.53
C MET A 212 -21.42 -2.78 40.24
N VAL A 213 -22.24 -2.32 41.18
CA VAL A 213 -23.70 -2.31 41.06
C VAL A 213 -24.14 -1.07 40.26
N CYS A 214 -24.97 -1.30 39.24
CA CYS A 214 -25.62 -0.23 38.49
C CYS A 214 -26.84 0.28 39.27
N LEU A 215 -26.73 1.47 39.86
CA LEU A 215 -27.80 2.11 40.64
C LEU A 215 -28.85 2.79 39.76
N LYS A 216 -28.45 3.27 38.58
CA LYS A 216 -29.33 3.95 37.61
C LYS A 216 -28.81 3.73 36.19
N LYS A 217 -29.69 3.27 35.31
CA LYS A 217 -29.53 3.27 33.84
C LYS A 217 -30.23 4.47 33.22
N GLY A 218 -29.75 4.97 32.09
CA GLY A 218 -30.30 6.17 31.45
C GLY A 218 -30.10 7.39 32.35
N ALA A 219 -28.83 7.72 32.60
CA ALA A 219 -28.42 8.91 33.36
C ALA A 219 -28.06 10.10 32.45
N GLU A 220 -28.04 9.89 31.13
CA GLU A 220 -27.81 10.92 30.13
C GLU A 220 -28.94 11.96 30.05
N ASP A 221 -28.56 13.22 29.84
CA ASP A 221 -29.47 14.36 29.67
C ASP A 221 -30.20 14.36 28.32
N ASN A 222 -29.69 13.59 27.35
CA ASN A 222 -30.23 13.47 26.00
C ASN A 222 -30.20 12.01 25.53
N ASP A 223 -31.37 11.44 25.28
CA ASP A 223 -31.56 10.05 24.89
C ASP A 223 -31.24 9.76 23.41
N SER A 224 -30.79 10.75 22.64
CA SER A 224 -30.37 10.63 21.23
C SER A 224 -28.85 10.50 21.03
N ASN A 225 -28.09 10.14 22.07
CA ASN A 225 -26.63 9.97 21.99
C ASN A 225 -26.21 8.66 21.29
N PHE A 226 -25.89 8.73 20.00
CA PHE A 226 -25.32 7.64 19.20
C PHE A 226 -23.87 7.90 18.80
N THR A 227 -23.09 6.82 18.72
CA THR A 227 -21.71 6.78 18.19
C THR A 227 -21.62 5.75 17.08
N ARG A 228 -21.18 6.18 15.90
CA ARG A 228 -20.98 5.33 14.73
C ARG A 228 -19.59 4.71 14.77
N PHE A 229 -19.54 3.38 14.84
CA PHE A 229 -18.34 2.56 14.75
C PHE A 229 -18.17 1.98 13.35
N LEU A 230 -16.92 1.82 12.91
CA LEU A 230 -16.56 1.06 11.72
C LEU A 230 -15.76 -0.18 12.12
N LEU A 231 -16.09 -1.32 11.49
CA LEU A 231 -15.29 -2.53 11.55
C LEU A 231 -14.26 -2.50 10.42
N LEU A 232 -12.97 -2.50 10.76
CA LEU A 232 -11.85 -2.40 9.84
C LEU A 232 -11.12 -3.74 9.71
N GLY A 233 -10.80 -4.16 8.49
CA GLY A 233 -10.09 -5.41 8.21
C GLY A 233 -9.01 -5.26 7.13
N ARG A 234 -8.13 -6.27 7.01
CA ARG A 234 -7.03 -6.32 6.03
C ARG A 234 -7.46 -6.51 4.56
N LYS A 235 -8.76 -6.74 4.31
CA LYS A 235 -9.31 -7.00 2.97
C LYS A 235 -10.73 -6.44 2.84
N GLY A 236 -11.07 -6.00 1.63
CA GLY A 236 -12.44 -5.68 1.25
C GLY A 236 -13.37 -6.91 1.27
N ILE A 237 -14.66 -6.61 1.41
CA ILE A 237 -15.78 -7.56 1.33
C ILE A 237 -16.70 -7.26 0.13
N ASP A 238 -16.30 -6.35 -0.75
CA ASP A 238 -17.08 -5.89 -1.90
C ASP A 238 -17.48 -7.04 -2.84
N GLN A 239 -16.64 -8.07 -2.98
CA GLN A 239 -16.95 -9.31 -3.68
C GLN A 239 -18.15 -10.10 -3.13
N TYR A 240 -18.59 -9.83 -1.89
CA TYR A 240 -19.76 -10.44 -1.26
C TYR A 240 -21.02 -9.55 -1.30
N LEU A 241 -20.93 -8.31 -1.80
CA LEU A 241 -22.07 -7.41 -1.90
C LEU A 241 -22.95 -7.71 -3.12
N THR A 242 -24.17 -8.17 -2.83
CA THR A 242 -25.19 -8.44 -3.85
C THR A 242 -26.02 -7.19 -4.17
N LYS A 243 -26.73 -7.18 -5.30
CA LYS A 243 -27.71 -6.12 -5.61
C LYS A 243 -28.86 -6.01 -4.60
N SER A 244 -29.10 -7.08 -3.83
CA SER A 244 -30.09 -7.16 -2.75
C SER A 244 -29.54 -6.75 -1.38
N THR A 245 -28.24 -6.41 -1.27
CA THR A 245 -27.61 -5.97 -0.02
C THR A 245 -27.64 -4.43 0.04
N PRO A 246 -28.42 -3.80 0.94
CA PRO A 246 -28.33 -2.36 1.17
C PRO A 246 -26.90 -2.00 1.58
N SER A 247 -26.25 -1.16 0.78
CA SER A 247 -24.80 -0.97 0.81
C SER A 247 -24.44 0.51 0.85
N LYS A 248 -23.38 0.83 1.59
CA LYS A 248 -22.76 2.15 1.67
C LYS A 248 -21.31 2.03 1.23
N THR A 249 -20.83 3.03 0.49
CA THR A 249 -19.43 3.13 0.08
C THR A 249 -18.84 4.42 0.65
N SER A 250 -17.78 4.28 1.44
CA SER A 250 -17.01 5.39 1.99
C SER A 250 -15.85 5.72 1.06
N VAL A 251 -15.72 7.00 0.70
CA VAL A 251 -14.60 7.51 -0.11
C VAL A 251 -13.98 8.75 0.50
N PHE A 252 -12.71 8.94 0.18
CA PHE A 252 -11.95 10.15 0.48
C PHE A 252 -11.39 10.73 -0.81
N PHE A 253 -11.43 12.06 -0.92
CA PHE A 253 -10.79 12.77 -2.03
C PHE A 253 -10.28 14.15 -1.64
N THR A 254 -9.41 14.71 -2.46
CA THR A 254 -8.96 16.11 -2.38
C THR A 254 -9.25 16.84 -3.69
N LEU A 255 -9.51 18.15 -3.58
CA LEU A 255 -9.83 19.00 -4.73
C LEU A 255 -8.86 20.17 -4.82
N SER A 256 -8.49 20.54 -6.05
CA SER A 256 -7.81 21.81 -6.30
C SER A 256 -8.73 22.98 -5.89
N ASP A 257 -8.20 23.94 -5.13
CA ASP A 257 -8.97 25.08 -4.60
C ASP A 257 -9.43 26.01 -5.74
N LYS A 258 -10.67 25.79 -6.20
CA LYS A 258 -11.30 26.49 -7.33
C LYS A 258 -12.81 26.64 -7.06
N PRO A 259 -13.43 27.78 -7.41
CA PRO A 259 -14.88 27.97 -7.30
C PRO A 259 -15.67 26.84 -7.97
N GLY A 260 -16.61 26.25 -7.23
CA GLY A 260 -17.47 25.16 -7.71
C GLY A 260 -16.81 23.78 -7.82
N ALA A 261 -15.56 23.58 -7.37
CA ALA A 261 -14.90 22.27 -7.42
C ALA A 261 -15.71 21.17 -6.72
N LEU A 262 -16.20 21.45 -5.50
CA LEU A 262 -17.02 20.48 -4.74
C LEU A 262 -18.35 20.17 -5.44
N TYR A 263 -19.00 21.18 -6.02
CA TYR A 263 -20.25 20.98 -6.79
C TYR A 263 -20.05 20.00 -7.96
N LYS A 264 -18.95 20.13 -8.71
CA LYS A 264 -18.64 19.22 -9.81
C LYS A 264 -18.36 17.79 -9.33
N ALA A 265 -17.63 17.64 -8.22
CA ALA A 265 -17.33 16.36 -7.59
C ALA A 265 -18.61 15.63 -7.11
N LEU A 266 -19.55 16.35 -6.50
CA LEU A 266 -20.82 15.77 -6.02
C LEU A 266 -21.79 15.47 -7.18
N ALA A 267 -21.80 16.31 -8.22
CA ALA A 267 -22.59 16.07 -9.43
C ALA A 267 -22.25 14.73 -10.11
N CYS A 268 -21.06 14.16 -9.91
CA CYS A 268 -20.73 12.80 -10.36
C CYS A 268 -21.72 11.73 -9.85
N PHE A 269 -22.25 11.91 -8.64
CA PHE A 269 -23.19 10.99 -7.98
C PHE A 269 -24.64 11.46 -8.17
N SER A 270 -24.91 12.75 -7.97
CA SER A 270 -26.28 13.29 -8.06
C SER A 270 -26.87 13.24 -9.47
N LEU A 271 -26.05 13.25 -10.53
CA LEU A 271 -26.51 13.01 -11.93
C LEU A 271 -26.80 11.53 -12.24
N ARG A 272 -26.78 10.65 -11.22
CA ARG A 272 -27.00 9.20 -11.31
C ARG A 272 -27.95 8.69 -10.23
N ASP A 273 -28.67 9.60 -9.58
CA ASP A 273 -29.63 9.36 -8.49
C ASP A 273 -29.02 8.58 -7.30
N ILE A 274 -27.77 8.87 -6.95
CA ILE A 274 -27.06 8.27 -5.81
C ILE A 274 -27.10 9.23 -4.61
N ASP A 275 -27.77 8.81 -3.54
CA ASP A 275 -27.87 9.56 -2.28
C ASP A 275 -26.58 9.54 -1.44
N PHE A 276 -26.41 10.58 -0.63
CA PHE A 276 -25.32 10.72 0.36
C PHE A 276 -25.83 10.53 1.78
N SER A 277 -25.10 9.77 2.61
CA SER A 277 -25.37 9.63 4.05
C SER A 277 -24.41 10.44 4.94
N LYS A 278 -23.23 10.81 4.42
CA LYS A 278 -22.28 11.70 5.10
C LYS A 278 -21.51 12.50 4.05
N ILE A 279 -21.30 13.79 4.30
CA ILE A 279 -20.32 14.61 3.61
C ILE A 279 -19.62 15.51 4.63
N GLU A 280 -18.30 15.60 4.57
CA GLU A 280 -17.51 16.41 5.49
C GLU A 280 -16.26 16.96 4.83
N SER A 281 -15.94 18.24 5.10
CA SER A 281 -14.74 18.92 4.62
C SER A 281 -13.79 19.26 5.78
N ARG A 282 -12.54 18.78 5.75
CA ARG A 282 -11.51 19.02 6.76
C ARG A 282 -10.30 19.72 6.14
N PRO A 283 -9.70 20.74 6.80
CA PRO A 283 -8.40 21.27 6.38
C PRO A 283 -7.33 20.17 6.46
N THR A 284 -6.69 19.87 5.33
CA THR A 284 -5.68 18.81 5.23
C THR A 284 -4.39 19.23 5.94
N SER A 285 -3.92 18.44 6.89
CA SER A 285 -2.67 18.74 7.62
C SER A 285 -1.45 18.68 6.69
N ALA A 286 -0.37 19.41 7.03
CA ALA A 286 0.88 19.37 6.27
C ALA A 286 1.50 17.95 6.21
N LEU A 287 1.25 17.13 7.24
CA LEU A 287 1.63 15.71 7.27
C LEU A 287 0.82 14.91 6.24
N LEU A 288 -0.51 15.01 6.26
CA LEU A 288 -1.37 14.30 5.31
C LEU A 288 -1.10 14.80 3.87
N LEU A 289 -0.88 16.11 3.65
CA LEU A 289 -0.46 16.64 2.35
C LEU A 289 0.89 16.09 1.87
N ARG A 290 1.85 15.81 2.78
CA ARG A 290 3.09 15.12 2.41
C ARG A 290 2.82 13.65 2.05
N MET A 291 2.04 12.93 2.85
CA MET A 291 1.65 11.53 2.57
C MET A 291 0.91 11.39 1.23
N LEU A 292 0.04 12.34 0.90
CA LEU A 292 -0.65 12.39 -0.40
C LEU A 292 0.32 12.75 -1.55
N LYS A 293 1.30 13.64 -1.33
CA LYS A 293 2.37 13.95 -2.30
C LYS A 293 3.37 12.82 -2.54
N PHE A 294 3.48 11.83 -1.64
CA PHE A 294 4.32 10.64 -1.88
C PHE A 294 3.73 9.72 -2.96
N GLN A 295 2.43 9.84 -3.30
CA GLN A 295 1.96 9.37 -4.61
C GLN A 295 2.41 10.36 -5.70
N ARG A 296 3.51 9.97 -6.36
CA ARG A 296 4.29 10.75 -7.33
C ARG A 296 3.44 11.52 -8.34
N ASP A 297 3.75 12.80 -8.50
CA ASP A 297 3.46 13.50 -9.75
C ASP A 297 4.28 12.91 -10.92
N LYS A 298 3.92 13.23 -12.17
CA LYS A 298 4.60 12.68 -13.36
C LYS A 298 5.94 13.36 -13.69
N SER A 299 6.40 14.34 -12.91
CA SER A 299 7.64 15.09 -13.16
C SER A 299 8.77 14.83 -12.15
N GLY A 300 8.46 14.34 -10.95
CA GLY A 300 9.43 14.01 -9.90
C GLY A 300 9.94 15.21 -9.09
N ASN A 301 9.32 16.39 -9.22
CA ASN A 301 9.76 17.60 -8.53
C ASN A 301 9.03 17.80 -7.19
N TYR A 302 9.81 17.98 -6.12
CA TYR A 302 9.30 18.53 -4.87
C TYR A 302 9.03 20.03 -5.04
N ASN A 303 7.79 20.38 -5.39
CA ASN A 303 7.31 21.76 -5.28
C ASN A 303 7.17 22.15 -3.79
N ASP A 304 8.28 22.60 -3.22
CA ASP A 304 8.38 23.33 -1.94
C ASP A 304 8.04 24.82 -2.19
N ASP A 305 6.88 25.03 -2.80
CA ASP A 305 6.47 26.29 -3.39
C ASP A 305 5.76 27.19 -2.38
N ALA A 306 6.38 28.33 -2.07
CA ALA A 306 5.85 29.37 -1.19
C ALA A 306 4.56 30.03 -1.72
N SER A 307 4.16 29.78 -2.97
CA SER A 307 2.86 30.23 -3.53
C SER A 307 1.67 29.34 -3.12
N MET A 308 1.91 28.14 -2.56
CA MET A 308 0.84 27.21 -2.19
C MET A 308 -0.12 27.78 -1.14
N PRO A 309 -1.44 27.62 -1.30
CA PRO A 309 -2.41 28.07 -0.30
C PRO A 309 -2.21 27.31 1.02
N ARG A 310 -2.18 28.06 2.14
CA ARG A 310 -1.89 27.53 3.49
C ARG A 310 -2.93 26.53 3.99
N PHE A 311 -4.13 26.59 3.43
CA PHE A 311 -5.21 25.65 3.67
C PHE A 311 -5.54 24.93 2.37
N ARG A 312 -5.55 23.60 2.41
CA ARG A 312 -6.16 22.73 1.40
C ARG A 312 -7.26 21.93 2.11
N TYR A 313 -8.25 21.46 1.37
CA TYR A 313 -9.35 20.67 1.94
C TYR A 313 -9.34 19.24 1.41
N CYS A 314 -9.55 18.31 2.33
CA CYS A 314 -9.92 16.94 2.04
C CYS A 314 -11.39 16.72 2.38
N PHE A 315 -12.00 15.77 1.68
CA PHE A 315 -13.42 15.48 1.77
C PHE A 315 -13.63 14.00 2.07
N TYR A 316 -14.48 13.73 3.06
CA TYR A 316 -15.02 12.40 3.35
C TYR A 316 -16.46 12.36 2.84
N LEU A 317 -16.82 11.29 2.14
CA LEU A 317 -18.13 11.13 1.52
C LEU A 317 -18.58 9.68 1.65
N ASP A 318 -19.72 9.47 2.29
CA ASP A 318 -20.41 8.18 2.31
C ASP A 318 -21.64 8.27 1.41
N PHE A 319 -21.74 7.39 0.42
CA PHE A 319 -22.89 7.32 -0.49
C PHE A 319 -23.59 5.96 -0.45
N LEU A 320 -24.90 5.96 -0.67
CA LEU A 320 -25.80 4.82 -0.49
C LEU A 320 -25.88 3.93 -1.74
N SER A 321 -24.74 3.44 -2.21
CA SER A 321 -24.68 2.34 -3.17
C SER A 321 -23.42 1.49 -2.94
N SER A 322 -23.44 0.26 -3.48
CA SER A 322 -22.28 -0.64 -3.49
C SER A 322 -21.30 -0.25 -4.59
N ILE A 323 -20.00 -0.40 -4.36
CA ILE A 323 -18.99 -0.30 -5.44
C ILE A 323 -19.24 -1.28 -6.60
N ASN A 324 -20.05 -2.33 -6.42
CA ASN A 324 -20.44 -3.24 -7.50
C ASN A 324 -21.47 -2.67 -8.49
N ASP A 325 -22.21 -1.64 -8.11
CA ASP A 325 -23.23 -1.01 -8.96
C ASP A 325 -22.59 -0.24 -10.13
N ASN A 326 -23.25 -0.28 -11.29
CA ASN A 326 -22.79 0.42 -12.50
C ASN A 326 -22.94 1.94 -12.35
N ASN A 327 -23.96 2.44 -11.65
CA ASN A 327 -24.10 3.87 -11.40
C ASN A 327 -22.98 4.35 -10.46
N ALA A 328 -22.74 3.63 -9.36
CA ALA A 328 -21.60 3.87 -8.47
C ALA A 328 -20.24 3.85 -9.21
N LYS A 329 -19.93 2.79 -9.96
CA LYS A 329 -18.69 2.69 -10.77
C LYS A 329 -18.50 3.90 -11.69
N ASN A 330 -19.54 4.29 -12.41
CA ASN A 330 -19.50 5.44 -13.33
C ASN A 330 -19.36 6.78 -12.59
N ALA A 331 -19.93 6.93 -11.39
CA ALA A 331 -19.74 8.11 -10.54
C ALA A 331 -18.29 8.20 -10.03
N LEU A 332 -17.73 7.08 -9.55
CA LEU A 332 -16.37 7.00 -9.02
C LEU A 332 -15.29 7.24 -10.09
N LEU A 333 -15.49 6.70 -11.31
CA LEU A 333 -14.61 6.96 -12.44
C LEU A 333 -14.61 8.45 -12.83
N HIS A 334 -15.80 9.06 -12.94
CA HIS A 334 -15.94 10.47 -13.28
C HIS A 334 -15.43 11.40 -12.16
N LEU A 335 -15.55 11.01 -10.88
CA LEU A 335 -14.91 11.72 -9.76
C LEU A 335 -13.37 11.65 -9.88
N LYS A 336 -12.81 10.47 -10.19
CA LYS A 336 -11.37 10.26 -10.32
C LYS A 336 -10.70 11.11 -11.42
N GLU A 337 -11.46 11.57 -12.40
CA GLU A 337 -11.00 12.50 -13.45
C GLU A 337 -10.90 13.97 -12.98
N GLN A 338 -11.52 14.34 -11.85
CA GLN A 338 -11.65 15.72 -11.37
C GLN A 338 -10.85 16.05 -10.09
N VAL A 339 -10.36 15.03 -9.38
CA VAL A 339 -9.76 15.12 -8.04
C VAL A 339 -8.24 14.99 -8.07
N ASP A 340 -7.55 15.71 -7.17
CA ASP A 340 -6.08 15.64 -7.05
C ASP A 340 -5.62 14.30 -6.44
N TYR A 341 -6.46 13.70 -5.57
CA TYR A 341 -6.29 12.37 -4.98
C TYR A 341 -7.66 11.76 -4.69
N PHE A 342 -7.77 10.43 -4.76
CA PHE A 342 -8.98 9.68 -4.41
C PHE A 342 -8.65 8.27 -3.91
N ARG A 343 -9.33 7.83 -2.84
CA ARG A 343 -9.29 6.46 -2.33
C ARG A 343 -10.67 6.03 -1.85
N VAL A 344 -11.07 4.80 -2.20
CA VAL A 344 -12.20 4.11 -1.56
C VAL A 344 -11.70 3.56 -0.22
N LEU A 345 -12.40 3.88 0.87
CA LEU A 345 -12.09 3.38 2.21
C LEU A 345 -12.78 2.04 2.49
N GLY A 346 -13.92 1.79 1.84
CA GLY A 346 -14.59 0.49 1.80
C GLY A 346 -15.98 0.59 1.19
N SER A 347 -16.52 -0.56 0.80
CA SER A 347 -17.93 -0.74 0.41
C SER A 347 -18.47 -1.87 1.27
N TYR A 348 -19.55 -1.63 2.01
CA TYR A 348 -20.01 -2.51 3.09
C TYR A 348 -21.54 -2.41 3.29
N PRO A 349 -22.20 -3.36 3.96
CA PRO A 349 -23.63 -3.29 4.23
C PRO A 349 -23.97 -2.18 5.23
N THR A 350 -25.16 -1.57 5.09
CA THR A 350 -25.69 -0.63 6.08
C THR A 350 -26.31 -1.34 7.29
N ASN A 351 -26.64 -0.58 8.33
CA ASN A 351 -27.50 -1.02 9.45
C ASN A 351 -26.96 -2.25 10.22
N SER A 352 -25.64 -2.31 10.48
CA SER A 352 -24.98 -3.46 11.13
C SER A 352 -25.08 -4.79 10.36
N GLY A 353 -25.37 -4.76 9.06
CA GLY A 353 -25.33 -5.95 8.22
C GLY A 353 -23.91 -6.52 8.06
N LEU A 354 -23.79 -7.84 8.15
CA LEU A 354 -22.56 -8.59 7.88
C LEU A 354 -22.75 -9.44 6.62
N VAL A 355 -21.67 -9.68 5.86
CA VAL A 355 -21.69 -10.53 4.65
C VAL A 355 -20.42 -11.36 4.51
N GLY A 356 -20.53 -12.50 3.82
CA GLY A 356 -19.41 -13.40 3.54
C GLY A 356 -18.72 -13.88 4.83
N PRO A 357 -17.38 -14.08 4.84
CA PRO A 357 -16.65 -14.69 5.94
C PRO A 357 -16.85 -14.07 7.33
N ILE A 358 -17.29 -12.81 7.42
CA ILE A 358 -17.60 -12.15 8.70
C ILE A 358 -18.96 -12.61 9.22
N ALA A 359 -19.97 -12.75 8.35
CA ALA A 359 -21.25 -13.34 8.71
C ALA A 359 -21.09 -14.82 9.04
N ASP A 360 -20.37 -15.56 8.18
CA ASP A 360 -20.11 -17.00 8.35
C ASP A 360 -19.45 -17.29 9.71
N ALA A 361 -18.38 -16.56 10.07
CA ALA A 361 -17.68 -16.72 11.35
C ALA A 361 -18.54 -16.32 12.57
N VAL A 362 -19.37 -15.28 12.44
CA VAL A 362 -20.31 -14.87 13.51
C VAL A 362 -21.45 -15.87 13.68
N GLU A 363 -21.84 -16.60 12.62
CA GLU A 363 -22.81 -17.70 12.72
C GLU A 363 -22.20 -18.98 13.31
N GLU A 364 -20.97 -19.35 12.92
CA GLU A 364 -20.22 -20.46 13.55
C GLU A 364 -19.93 -20.24 15.04
N LEU A 365 -19.76 -18.99 15.47
CA LEU A 365 -19.57 -18.66 16.88
C LEU A 365 -20.85 -18.83 17.71
N LYS A 366 -22.03 -18.47 17.18
CA LYS A 366 -23.33 -18.47 17.90
C LYS A 366 -23.78 -19.82 18.51
N GLY A 367 -23.12 -20.92 18.15
CA GLY A 367 -23.36 -22.24 18.73
C GLY A 367 -22.46 -22.61 19.92
N GLN A 368 -21.62 -21.69 20.40
CA GLN A 368 -20.57 -21.96 21.39
C GLN A 368 -20.86 -21.24 22.73
N PRO A 369 -20.43 -21.79 23.89
CA PRO A 369 -20.56 -21.09 25.17
C PRO A 369 -19.74 -19.78 25.16
N GLU A 370 -20.14 -18.80 25.99
CA GLU A 370 -19.35 -17.58 26.17
C GLU A 370 -17.93 -17.93 26.66
N VAL A 371 -16.91 -17.36 26.02
CA VAL A 371 -15.51 -17.71 26.26
C VAL A 371 -15.10 -17.21 27.64
N ASP A 372 -14.81 -18.13 28.56
CA ASP A 372 -14.32 -17.77 29.90
C ASP A 372 -12.93 -17.11 29.79
N LEU A 373 -12.90 -15.80 30.09
CA LEU A 373 -11.71 -14.98 30.02
C LEU A 373 -10.71 -15.26 31.17
N SER A 374 -11.03 -16.14 32.12
CA SER A 374 -10.12 -16.51 33.21
C SER A 374 -9.04 -17.53 32.80
N GLU A 375 -9.34 -18.46 31.88
CA GLU A 375 -8.33 -19.37 31.31
C GLU A 375 -7.48 -18.72 30.22
N LEU A 376 -8.00 -17.67 29.56
CA LEU A 376 -7.19 -16.72 28.82
C LEU A 376 -6.42 -15.83 29.81
N SER A 377 -5.44 -16.46 30.48
CA SER A 377 -4.51 -15.79 31.38
C SER A 377 -4.03 -14.50 30.74
N LEU A 378 -4.05 -13.40 31.51
CA LEU A 378 -3.38 -12.16 31.11
C LEU A 378 -1.87 -12.42 31.07
N VAL A 379 -1.42 -13.00 29.96
CA VAL A 379 -0.18 -12.60 29.32
C VAL A 379 -0.33 -11.11 29.12
N SER A 380 0.19 -10.36 30.08
CA SER A 380 0.50 -8.96 29.92
C SER A 380 1.36 -8.88 28.68
N LEU A 381 0.75 -8.44 27.57
CA LEU A 381 1.47 -8.13 26.33
C LEU A 381 2.70 -7.34 26.76
N PRO A 382 3.92 -7.82 26.40
CA PRO A 382 5.13 -7.43 27.10
C PRO A 382 5.20 -5.92 27.14
N SER A 383 5.09 -5.35 28.36
CA SER A 383 5.04 -3.91 28.54
C SER A 383 6.20 -3.25 27.80
N GLU A 384 6.02 -2.01 27.33
CA GLU A 384 6.94 -1.33 26.40
C GLU A 384 8.41 -1.34 26.87
N THR A 385 8.63 -1.52 28.19
CA THR A 385 9.91 -1.90 28.81
C THR A 385 10.71 -2.97 28.07
N ASN A 386 10.09 -3.97 27.44
CA ASN A 386 10.75 -5.08 26.78
C ASN A 386 11.06 -4.82 25.29
N GLU A 387 10.43 -3.81 24.67
CA GLU A 387 10.79 -3.40 23.30
C GLU A 387 12.18 -2.75 23.24
N LEU A 388 12.60 -2.10 24.33
CA LEU A 388 13.79 -1.25 24.42
C LEU A 388 15.13 -2.00 24.47
N LYS A 389 15.15 -3.33 24.61
CA LYS A 389 16.40 -4.09 24.76
C LYS A 389 17.06 -4.37 23.40
N PRO A 390 18.28 -3.87 23.10
CA PRO A 390 18.94 -4.09 21.82
C PRO A 390 19.18 -5.59 21.54
N MET A 391 18.99 -6.01 20.30
CA MET A 391 19.34 -7.36 19.82
C MET A 391 20.84 -7.47 19.54
N ASN A 392 21.37 -8.70 19.55
CA ASN A 392 22.70 -9.02 19.05
C ASN A 392 22.58 -9.56 17.61
N ILE A 393 23.13 -8.83 16.63
CA ILE A 393 23.02 -9.14 15.20
C ILE A 393 24.42 -9.38 14.62
N GLY A 394 24.67 -10.56 14.07
CA GLY A 394 25.91 -10.86 13.35
C GLY A 394 25.71 -10.79 11.84
N ILE A 395 26.60 -10.08 11.13
CA ILE A 395 26.58 -9.97 9.66
C ILE A 395 27.75 -10.78 9.07
N VAL A 396 27.43 -11.76 8.23
CA VAL A 396 28.37 -12.57 7.47
C VAL A 396 28.41 -12.05 6.03
N GLY A 397 29.58 -11.57 5.59
CA GLY A 397 29.76 -10.79 4.37
C GLY A 397 29.74 -9.29 4.68
N PHE A 398 30.92 -8.68 4.74
CA PHE A 398 31.16 -7.29 5.13
C PHE A 398 31.74 -6.45 3.97
N GLY A 399 31.27 -6.72 2.75
CA GLY A 399 31.39 -5.81 1.61
C GLY A 399 30.54 -4.54 1.78
N SER A 400 30.54 -3.64 0.78
CA SER A 400 29.85 -2.35 0.82
C SER A 400 28.38 -2.41 1.30
N PHE A 401 27.64 -3.42 0.82
CA PHE A 401 26.25 -3.64 1.21
C PHE A 401 26.11 -4.17 2.66
N GLY A 402 26.99 -5.08 3.09
CA GLY A 402 27.05 -5.54 4.49
C GLY A 402 27.42 -4.42 5.46
N GLN A 403 28.32 -3.52 5.05
CA GLN A 403 28.66 -2.29 5.76
C GLN A 403 27.45 -1.35 5.83
N SER A 404 26.73 -1.14 4.73
CA SER A 404 25.52 -0.31 4.68
C SER A 404 24.41 -0.82 5.62
N LEU A 405 24.23 -2.14 5.68
CA LEU A 405 23.30 -2.81 6.59
C LEU A 405 23.73 -2.66 8.06
N ALA A 406 25.02 -2.83 8.33
CA ALA A 406 25.61 -2.72 9.66
C ALA A 406 25.50 -1.29 10.22
N ALA A 407 25.68 -0.27 9.38
CA ALA A 407 25.52 1.14 9.74
C ALA A 407 24.09 1.46 10.21
N GLU A 408 23.08 0.90 9.55
CA GLU A 408 21.68 1.08 9.93
C GLU A 408 21.35 0.35 11.24
N MET A 409 21.77 -0.92 11.35
CA MET A 409 21.47 -1.75 12.52
C MET A 409 22.17 -1.30 13.79
N LYS A 410 23.37 -0.69 13.69
CA LYS A 410 24.10 -0.14 14.85
C LYS A 410 23.35 1.02 15.53
N LYS A 411 22.41 1.69 14.85
CA LYS A 411 21.61 2.79 15.43
C LYS A 411 20.75 2.34 16.63
N SER A 412 20.30 1.07 16.65
CA SER A 412 19.39 0.53 17.67
C SER A 412 19.84 -0.79 18.29
N HIS A 413 20.81 -1.49 17.70
CA HIS A 413 21.18 -2.86 18.06
C HIS A 413 22.70 -3.05 18.14
N ARG A 414 23.14 -4.13 18.79
CA ARG A 414 24.54 -4.53 18.83
C ARG A 414 24.86 -5.30 17.57
N VAL A 415 25.88 -4.87 16.83
CA VAL A 415 26.28 -5.48 15.57
C VAL A 415 27.70 -6.03 15.69
N SER A 416 27.89 -7.26 15.22
CA SER A 416 29.20 -7.85 14.93
C SER A 416 29.26 -8.29 13.47
N CYS A 417 30.47 -8.52 12.94
CA CYS A 417 30.66 -8.89 11.54
C CYS A 417 31.78 -9.91 11.33
N MET A 418 31.67 -10.67 10.25
CA MET A 418 32.66 -11.64 9.79
C MET A 418 32.68 -11.66 8.25
N ASP A 419 33.87 -11.80 7.67
CA ASP A 419 34.06 -11.95 6.22
C ASP A 419 35.13 -13.03 5.93
N GLN A 420 35.24 -13.46 4.67
CA GLN A 420 36.34 -14.34 4.24
C GLN A 420 37.65 -13.54 4.05
N VAL A 421 37.55 -12.27 3.66
CA VAL A 421 38.66 -11.31 3.53
C VAL A 421 38.83 -10.55 4.85
N ASP A 422 40.05 -10.13 5.20
CA ASP A 422 40.23 -9.23 6.34
C ASP A 422 39.56 -7.88 6.06
N LYS A 423 38.52 -7.58 6.85
CA LYS A 423 37.75 -6.33 6.85
C LYS A 423 37.81 -5.60 8.19
N SER A 424 38.77 -5.97 9.04
CA SER A 424 38.96 -5.38 10.37
C SER A 424 39.24 -3.87 10.33
N SER A 425 39.79 -3.31 9.24
CA SER A 425 39.96 -1.86 9.04
C SER A 425 38.61 -1.15 8.94
N ASP A 426 37.74 -1.67 8.09
CA ASP A 426 36.45 -1.08 7.75
C ASP A 426 35.52 -1.16 8.96
N ALA A 427 35.50 -2.33 9.63
CA ALA A 427 34.77 -2.55 10.87
C ALA A 427 35.28 -1.65 12.03
N ARG A 428 36.60 -1.44 12.15
CA ARG A 428 37.17 -0.48 13.12
C ARG A 428 36.75 0.96 12.85
N ARG A 429 36.71 1.41 11.59
CA ARG A 429 36.17 2.75 11.23
C ARG A 429 34.71 2.90 11.65
N MET A 430 33.93 1.83 11.58
CA MET A 430 32.51 1.82 11.94
C MET A 430 32.25 1.52 13.43
N GLU A 431 33.28 1.25 14.24
CA GLU A 431 33.20 0.73 15.60
C GLU A 431 32.25 -0.49 15.71
N ILE A 432 32.56 -1.53 14.93
CA ILE A 432 31.85 -2.82 14.89
C ILE A 432 32.84 -3.95 15.18
N ASP A 433 32.44 -4.91 16.01
CA ASP A 433 33.29 -6.06 16.34
C ASP A 433 33.49 -6.96 15.11
N PHE A 434 34.74 -7.07 14.64
CA PHE A 434 35.13 -7.95 13.53
C PHE A 434 35.70 -9.26 14.06
N TYR A 435 35.22 -10.37 13.49
CA TYR A 435 35.67 -11.71 13.77
C TYR A 435 36.28 -12.31 12.50
N HIS A 436 37.44 -12.95 12.62
CA HIS A 436 38.02 -13.65 11.48
C HIS A 436 37.26 -14.95 11.19
N SER A 437 37.33 -15.45 9.95
CA SER A 437 36.61 -16.66 9.54
C SER A 437 36.97 -17.94 10.33
N PHE A 438 38.10 -17.99 11.03
CA PHE A 438 38.44 -19.08 11.95
C PHE A 438 37.78 -18.96 13.33
N GLU A 439 37.14 -17.84 13.65
CA GLU A 439 36.47 -17.57 14.93
C GLU A 439 34.94 -17.81 14.89
N ARG A 440 34.42 -18.50 13.87
CA ARG A 440 32.98 -18.75 13.61
C ARG A 440 32.14 -19.02 14.87
N SER A 441 32.56 -19.94 15.74
CA SER A 441 31.83 -20.26 16.98
C SER A 441 31.77 -19.09 17.97
N LYS A 442 32.88 -18.39 18.14
CA LYS A 442 33.01 -17.19 18.99
C LYS A 442 32.17 -16.02 18.44
N PHE A 443 31.96 -15.96 17.12
CA PHE A 443 31.08 -15.01 16.43
C PHE A 443 29.60 -15.36 16.59
N LEU A 444 29.21 -16.64 16.47
CA LEU A 444 27.81 -17.08 16.58
C LEU A 444 27.28 -17.06 18.03
N SER A 445 28.17 -17.21 19.01
CA SER A 445 27.83 -17.16 20.43
C SER A 445 27.08 -15.86 20.81
N GLY A 446 25.96 -15.99 21.53
CA GLY A 446 25.18 -14.86 22.02
C GLY A 446 24.34 -14.07 20.99
N LEU A 447 24.45 -14.35 19.68
CA LEU A 447 23.62 -13.70 18.65
C LEU A 447 22.13 -14.08 18.72
N ASP A 448 21.24 -13.11 18.46
CA ASP A 448 19.82 -13.34 18.21
C ASP A 448 19.55 -13.63 16.72
N ILE A 449 20.24 -12.88 15.84
CA ILE A 449 20.05 -12.88 14.38
C ILE A 449 21.41 -13.05 13.70
N VAL A 450 21.45 -13.88 12.66
CA VAL A 450 22.62 -14.09 11.78
C VAL A 450 22.21 -13.73 10.35
N ILE A 451 22.85 -12.73 9.78
CA ILE A 451 22.52 -12.21 8.46
C ILE A 451 23.59 -12.59 7.45
N LEU A 452 23.19 -13.19 6.34
CA LEU A 452 24.02 -13.69 5.26
C LEU A 452 23.97 -12.71 4.08
N ALA A 453 24.86 -11.72 4.11
CA ALA A 453 25.03 -10.66 3.11
C ALA A 453 26.15 -11.00 2.10
N VAL A 454 26.22 -12.27 1.70
CA VAL A 454 27.20 -12.82 0.74
C VAL A 454 26.62 -12.92 -0.68
N PRO A 455 27.45 -12.91 -1.74
CA PRO A 455 26.98 -13.17 -3.10
C PRO A 455 26.23 -14.50 -3.22
N MET A 456 25.17 -14.54 -4.02
CA MET A 456 24.34 -15.74 -4.22
C MET A 456 25.10 -16.95 -4.76
N THR A 457 26.22 -16.72 -5.45
CA THR A 457 27.15 -17.75 -5.92
C THR A 457 27.91 -18.46 -4.79
N CYS A 458 28.01 -17.83 -3.60
CA CYS A 458 28.75 -18.31 -2.45
C CYS A 458 27.86 -18.66 -1.24
N LEU A 459 26.53 -18.42 -1.33
CA LEU A 459 25.59 -18.61 -0.21
C LEU A 459 25.60 -20.05 0.32
N GLU A 460 25.59 -21.05 -0.56
CA GLU A 460 25.55 -22.46 -0.19
C GLU A 460 26.81 -22.90 0.59
N GLU A 461 27.99 -22.52 0.11
CA GLU A 461 29.27 -22.78 0.79
C GLU A 461 29.37 -22.00 2.12
N CYS A 462 28.92 -20.74 2.12
CA CYS A 462 28.90 -19.90 3.31
C CYS A 462 28.09 -20.57 4.43
N VAL A 463 26.84 -20.98 4.15
CA VAL A 463 25.95 -21.65 5.12
C VAL A 463 26.55 -22.96 5.60
N LYS A 464 27.03 -23.82 4.69
CA LYS A 464 27.68 -25.10 5.02
C LYS A 464 28.97 -24.94 5.83
N SER A 465 29.57 -23.75 5.82
CA SER A 465 30.77 -23.44 6.62
C SER A 465 30.47 -22.90 8.03
N LEU A 466 29.21 -22.63 8.37
CA LEU A 466 28.81 -22.22 9.72
C LEU A 466 28.48 -23.45 10.58
N PRO A 467 28.87 -23.49 11.87
CA PRO A 467 28.42 -24.54 12.79
C PRO A 467 26.90 -24.52 13.00
N SER A 468 26.16 -25.42 12.32
CA SER A 468 24.68 -25.44 12.36
C SER A 468 24.10 -25.64 13.77
N GLU A 469 24.77 -26.39 14.64
CA GLU A 469 24.37 -26.56 16.04
C GLU A 469 24.39 -25.22 16.81
N GLU A 470 25.26 -24.29 16.42
CA GLU A 470 25.36 -22.95 17.01
C GLU A 470 24.39 -21.94 16.37
N LEU A 471 23.70 -22.30 15.29
CA LEU A 471 22.62 -21.50 14.68
C LEU A 471 21.24 -21.77 15.33
N ARG A 472 21.14 -22.83 16.15
CA ARG A 472 19.88 -23.29 16.77
C ARG A 472 19.23 -22.23 17.63
N GLY A 473 17.90 -22.12 17.52
CA GLY A 473 17.12 -21.12 18.23
C GLY A 473 17.43 -19.67 17.86
N LYS A 474 18.17 -19.39 16.78
CA LYS A 474 18.39 -18.05 16.20
C LYS A 474 17.55 -17.85 14.93
N LEU A 475 17.48 -16.60 14.46
CA LEU A 475 17.00 -16.27 13.13
C LEU A 475 18.16 -16.14 12.14
N VAL A 476 18.16 -16.98 11.11
CA VAL A 476 19.04 -16.87 9.94
C VAL A 476 18.30 -16.10 8.85
N VAL A 477 18.91 -15.01 8.36
CA VAL A 477 18.36 -14.22 7.26
C VAL A 477 19.34 -14.19 6.09
N ASN A 478 18.91 -14.48 4.86
CA ASN A 478 19.67 -14.05 3.68
C ASN A 478 19.13 -12.73 3.14
N VAL A 479 20.05 -11.90 2.66
CA VAL A 479 19.77 -10.64 1.99
C VAL A 479 20.32 -10.74 0.55
N SER A 480 19.46 -10.86 -0.45
CA SER A 480 19.88 -11.04 -1.85
C SER A 480 18.80 -10.66 -2.89
N PRO A 481 19.16 -10.43 -4.17
CA PRO A 481 18.20 -10.04 -5.21
C PRO A 481 17.18 -11.11 -5.62
N LEU A 482 17.34 -12.36 -5.19
CA LEU A 482 16.48 -13.49 -5.60
C LEU A 482 16.14 -14.36 -4.39
N LEU A 483 14.87 -14.35 -4.00
CA LEU A 483 14.39 -15.03 -2.81
C LEU A 483 14.23 -16.54 -3.03
N LEU A 484 13.85 -16.98 -4.23
CA LEU A 484 13.53 -18.40 -4.48
C LEU A 484 14.76 -19.33 -4.44
N PRO A 485 15.91 -18.98 -5.05
CA PRO A 485 17.12 -19.80 -4.94
C PRO A 485 17.69 -19.73 -3.52
N ALA A 486 17.66 -18.55 -2.87
CA ALA A 486 18.12 -18.38 -1.50
C ALA A 486 17.32 -19.24 -0.52
N LYS A 487 15.99 -19.22 -0.65
CA LYS A 487 15.07 -20.03 0.17
C LYS A 487 15.35 -21.52 0.04
N LYS A 488 15.59 -22.01 -1.18
CA LYS A 488 15.97 -23.43 -1.41
C LYS A 488 17.31 -23.74 -0.74
N ILE A 489 18.36 -22.98 -1.05
CA ILE A 489 19.71 -23.18 -0.48
C ILE A 489 19.68 -23.22 1.05
N LEU A 490 18.94 -22.32 1.70
CA LEU A 490 18.84 -22.28 3.17
C LEU A 490 18.02 -23.44 3.75
N LEU A 491 16.88 -23.77 3.16
CA LEU A 491 16.04 -24.87 3.67
C LEU A 491 16.72 -26.23 3.46
N ASP A 492 17.42 -26.43 2.34
CA ASP A 492 18.17 -27.64 2.04
C ASP A 492 19.40 -27.78 2.95
N ALA A 493 20.15 -26.69 3.17
CA ALA A 493 21.35 -26.70 4.03
C ALA A 493 21.03 -26.73 5.54
N LEU A 494 19.82 -26.36 5.95
CA LEU A 494 19.35 -26.36 7.34
C LEU A 494 18.17 -27.34 7.55
N GLN A 495 18.04 -28.36 6.69
CA GLN A 495 16.96 -29.34 6.73
C GLN A 495 16.94 -30.13 8.05
N ASP A 496 18.12 -30.50 8.56
CA ASP A 496 18.31 -31.34 9.75
C ASP A 496 18.11 -30.57 11.07
N PHE A 497 17.93 -29.24 10.99
CA PHE A 497 17.81 -28.31 12.11
C PHE A 497 16.51 -27.48 11.99
N PRO A 498 15.33 -28.09 12.21
CA PRO A 498 14.03 -27.43 12.00
C PRO A 498 13.75 -26.28 12.98
N ASP A 499 14.49 -26.21 14.10
CA ASP A 499 14.43 -25.17 15.14
C ASP A 499 15.30 -23.93 14.85
N ILE A 500 15.81 -23.79 13.62
CA ILE A 500 16.42 -22.55 13.12
C ILE A 500 15.36 -21.81 12.30
N ASP A 501 15.02 -20.57 12.72
CA ASP A 501 14.15 -19.69 11.94
C ASP A 501 14.89 -19.20 10.68
N VAL A 502 14.21 -19.16 9.54
CA VAL A 502 14.76 -18.80 8.23
C VAL A 502 13.87 -17.76 7.55
N VAL A 503 14.46 -16.61 7.22
CA VAL A 503 13.86 -15.55 6.40
C VAL A 503 14.75 -15.29 5.18
N VAL A 504 14.12 -14.97 4.05
CA VAL A 504 14.81 -14.42 2.86
C VAL A 504 14.32 -13.01 2.62
N SER A 505 15.23 -12.10 2.26
CA SER A 505 14.93 -10.67 2.11
C SER A 505 15.67 -10.05 0.93
N ASN A 506 15.06 -9.05 0.30
CA ASN A 506 15.64 -8.25 -0.78
C ASN A 506 15.35 -6.76 -0.56
N PRO A 507 16.33 -5.97 -0.12
CA PRO A 507 16.31 -4.53 -0.26
C PRO A 507 16.44 -4.21 -1.76
N MET A 508 15.35 -3.74 -2.37
CA MET A 508 15.23 -3.46 -3.81
C MET A 508 15.90 -2.14 -4.19
N PHE A 509 17.13 -1.96 -3.72
CA PHE A 509 18.06 -0.92 -4.11
C PHE A 509 19.48 -1.49 -4.08
N GLY A 510 20.23 -1.22 -5.14
CA GLY A 510 21.65 -1.53 -5.22
C GLY A 510 22.51 -0.28 -5.04
N GLY A 511 23.81 -0.46 -5.19
CA GLY A 511 24.81 0.60 -5.09
C GLY A 511 25.89 0.33 -4.03
N SER A 512 27.13 0.64 -4.40
CA SER A 512 28.23 0.81 -3.47
C SER A 512 28.11 2.16 -2.76
N ILE A 513 27.42 2.18 -1.62
CA ILE A 513 27.37 3.36 -0.75
C ILE A 513 28.74 3.52 -0.09
N ASP A 514 29.37 4.68 -0.25
CA ASP A 514 30.56 5.05 0.50
C ASP A 514 30.15 5.31 1.96
N PRO A 515 30.72 4.59 2.96
CA PRO A 515 30.40 4.79 4.37
C PRO A 515 30.53 6.23 4.85
N ASP A 516 31.41 7.04 4.25
CA ASP A 516 31.60 8.45 4.61
C ASP A 516 30.49 9.37 4.04
N THR A 517 29.56 8.82 3.24
CA THR A 517 28.40 9.52 2.64
C THR A 517 27.03 9.01 3.13
N VAL A 518 26.99 8.20 4.19
CA VAL A 518 25.74 7.67 4.78
C VAL A 518 24.93 8.79 5.43
N THR A 519 24.10 9.46 4.63
CA THR A 519 23.08 10.42 5.08
C THR A 519 22.01 9.70 5.89
N ALA A 520 21.39 10.41 6.86
CA ALA A 520 20.38 9.86 7.76
C ALA A 520 19.18 9.18 7.06
N ASP A 521 18.89 9.60 5.83
CA ASP A 521 17.71 9.21 5.03
C ASP A 521 18.02 8.16 3.93
N LEU A 522 19.17 7.48 4.00
CA LEU A 522 19.61 6.49 2.98
C LEU A 522 18.57 5.39 2.68
N TRP A 523 17.91 4.91 3.73
CA TRP A 523 16.90 3.84 3.71
C TRP A 523 15.46 4.35 3.58
N ASP A 524 15.26 5.68 3.54
CA ASP A 524 13.94 6.32 3.50
C ASP A 524 13.23 6.09 2.15
N GLY A 525 11.97 5.69 2.20
CA GLY A 525 11.18 5.37 1.00
C GLY A 525 11.77 4.25 0.14
N ARG A 526 12.67 3.42 0.70
CA ARG A 526 13.27 2.27 -0.01
C ARG A 526 12.41 1.04 0.13
N THR A 527 12.15 0.35 -0.98
CA THR A 527 11.42 -0.91 -0.99
C THR A 527 12.25 -2.04 -0.39
N MET A 528 11.67 -2.76 0.56
CA MET A 528 12.18 -4.00 1.16
C MET A 528 11.16 -5.11 0.91
N VAL A 529 11.57 -6.22 0.33
CA VAL A 529 10.72 -7.42 0.20
C VAL A 529 11.26 -8.54 1.09
N SER A 530 10.40 -9.37 1.65
CA SER A 530 10.81 -10.55 2.43
C SER A 530 9.81 -11.70 2.34
N GLU A 531 10.29 -12.93 2.55
CA GLU A 531 9.46 -14.10 2.76
C GLU A 531 9.91 -14.87 4.01
N TYR A 532 8.94 -15.25 4.85
CA TYR A 532 9.17 -16.03 6.07
C TYR A 532 9.21 -17.52 5.72
N ALA A 533 10.38 -17.98 5.27
CA ALA A 533 10.56 -19.32 4.68
C ALA A 533 10.32 -20.48 5.67
N ARG A 534 10.73 -20.32 6.94
CA ARG A 534 10.44 -21.25 8.05
C ARG A 534 10.56 -20.47 9.36
N VAL A 535 9.45 -20.12 10.01
CA VAL A 535 9.48 -19.32 11.25
C VAL A 535 8.67 -20.00 12.34
N SER A 536 9.31 -20.14 13.51
CA SER A 536 8.73 -20.56 14.78
C SER A 536 8.63 -19.41 15.78
N ASN A 537 9.60 -18.48 15.77
CA ASN A 537 9.63 -17.30 16.62
C ASN A 537 9.23 -16.04 15.83
N GLY A 538 7.92 -15.78 15.77
CA GLY A 538 7.34 -14.56 15.17
C GLY A 538 7.97 -13.27 15.72
N PRO A 539 7.95 -13.03 17.05
CA PRO A 539 8.45 -11.79 17.65
C PRO A 539 9.89 -11.41 17.29
N ARG A 540 10.78 -12.38 17.03
CA ARG A 540 12.14 -12.07 16.53
C ARG A 540 12.12 -11.59 15.07
N CYS A 541 11.30 -12.20 14.22
CA CYS A 541 11.14 -11.83 12.81
C CYS A 541 10.46 -10.45 12.68
N ASP A 542 9.45 -10.19 13.50
CA ASP A 542 8.77 -8.88 13.56
C ASP A 542 9.76 -7.78 13.97
N ARG A 543 10.64 -8.06 14.93
CA ARG A 543 11.71 -7.13 15.35
C ARG A 543 12.79 -6.93 14.29
N TYR A 544 13.12 -7.95 13.50
CA TYR A 544 13.99 -7.79 12.33
C TYR A 544 13.37 -6.86 11.29
N GLU A 545 12.10 -7.07 10.94
CA GLU A 545 11.39 -6.21 9.97
C GLU A 545 11.20 -4.77 10.50
N LYS A 546 11.00 -4.62 11.83
CA LYS A 546 10.87 -3.32 12.50
C LYS A 546 12.13 -2.45 12.36
N ILE A 547 13.31 -3.01 12.14
CA ILE A 547 14.55 -2.26 11.83
C ILE A 547 14.31 -1.38 10.60
N PHE A 548 13.84 -1.97 9.51
CA PHE A 548 13.64 -1.28 8.23
C PHE A 548 12.41 -0.38 8.25
N LYS A 549 11.34 -0.77 8.95
CA LYS A 549 10.18 0.11 9.20
C LYS A 549 10.58 1.37 9.99
N ASN A 550 11.47 1.25 10.98
CA ASN A 550 12.04 2.40 11.69
C ASN A 550 12.98 3.24 10.79
N ALA A 551 13.73 2.60 9.90
CA ALA A 551 14.53 3.24 8.85
C ALA A 551 13.70 3.84 7.69
N ARG A 552 12.36 3.80 7.80
CA ARG A 552 11.36 4.34 6.86
C ARG A 552 11.31 3.63 5.49
N CYS A 553 11.68 2.35 5.46
CA CYS A 553 11.50 1.49 4.28
C CYS A 553 10.04 1.10 4.04
N GLU A 554 9.68 0.90 2.77
CA GLU A 554 8.44 0.26 2.35
C GLU A 554 8.60 -1.27 2.42
N CYS A 555 8.24 -1.89 3.54
CA CYS A 555 8.37 -3.34 3.74
C CYS A 555 7.16 -4.12 3.21
N TYR A 556 7.42 -5.13 2.37
CA TYR A 556 6.42 -6.03 1.79
C TYR A 556 6.74 -7.50 2.08
N ASN A 557 5.73 -8.27 2.51
CA ASN A 557 5.83 -9.74 2.57
C ASN A 557 5.29 -10.33 1.25
N MET A 558 6.08 -11.16 0.57
CA MET A 558 5.79 -11.62 -0.80
C MET A 558 6.36 -13.00 -1.07
N GLU A 559 5.59 -13.86 -1.77
CA GLU A 559 6.08 -15.17 -2.18
C GLU A 559 7.25 -15.04 -3.19
N SER A 560 8.35 -15.76 -2.92
CA SER A 560 9.58 -15.77 -3.71
C SER A 560 9.34 -15.97 -5.21
N ASN A 561 8.39 -16.83 -5.60
CA ASN A 561 8.04 -17.10 -7.00
C ASN A 561 7.50 -15.85 -7.73
N PHE A 562 6.78 -14.98 -7.02
CA PHE A 562 6.21 -13.74 -7.57
C PHE A 562 7.19 -12.57 -7.47
N HIS A 563 7.98 -12.50 -6.40
CA HIS A 563 9.07 -11.55 -6.26
C HIS A 563 10.10 -11.72 -7.39
N ASP A 564 10.66 -12.92 -7.56
CA ASP A 564 11.73 -13.14 -8.54
C ASP A 564 11.22 -12.96 -9.98
N ALA A 565 9.94 -13.26 -10.24
CA ALA A 565 9.28 -12.91 -11.50
C ALA A 565 9.22 -11.39 -11.75
N THR A 566 9.10 -10.59 -10.70
CA THR A 566 9.08 -9.11 -10.75
C THR A 566 10.50 -8.54 -10.91
N ILE A 567 11.50 -9.13 -10.25
CA ILE A 567 12.93 -8.77 -10.39
C ILE A 567 13.44 -8.99 -11.82
N ALA A 568 13.00 -10.05 -12.50
CA ALA A 568 13.30 -10.25 -13.93
C ALA A 568 12.77 -9.11 -14.80
N ASN A 569 11.56 -8.62 -14.53
CA ASN A 569 10.91 -7.56 -15.30
C ASN A 569 11.51 -6.16 -15.02
N SER A 570 12.09 -5.94 -13.84
CA SER A 570 12.45 -4.61 -13.32
C SER A 570 13.96 -4.43 -13.14
N GLU A 571 14.57 -4.99 -12.08
CA GLU A 571 16.01 -4.85 -11.81
C GLU A 571 16.86 -5.43 -12.95
N PHE A 572 16.59 -6.65 -13.41
CA PHE A 572 17.44 -7.28 -14.42
C PHE A 572 17.45 -6.49 -15.74
N VAL A 573 16.28 -6.04 -16.22
CA VAL A 573 16.18 -5.17 -17.40
C VAL A 573 16.88 -3.84 -17.18
N THR A 574 16.74 -3.23 -15.99
CA THR A 574 17.40 -1.95 -15.66
C THR A 574 18.93 -2.07 -15.68
N HIS A 575 19.50 -3.11 -15.05
CA HIS A 575 20.93 -3.37 -15.10
C HIS A 575 21.42 -3.74 -16.50
N LEU A 576 20.64 -4.52 -17.28
CA LEU A 576 20.99 -4.86 -18.66
C LEU A 576 21.05 -3.60 -19.54
N MET A 577 20.06 -2.70 -19.42
CA MET A 577 20.06 -1.42 -20.13
C MET A 577 21.24 -0.55 -19.72
N GLY A 578 21.44 -0.32 -18.41
CA GLY A 578 22.53 0.53 -17.94
C GLY A 578 23.93 0.02 -18.33
N ARG A 579 24.15 -1.31 -18.32
CA ARG A 579 25.43 -1.89 -18.78
C ARG A 579 25.61 -1.89 -20.30
N LEU A 580 24.54 -1.77 -21.09
CA LEU A 580 24.60 -1.50 -22.53
C LEU A 580 24.88 -0.01 -22.81
N LEU A 581 24.33 0.90 -22.00
CA LEU A 581 24.57 2.35 -22.01
C LEU A 581 25.96 2.75 -21.44
N ASN A 582 26.97 1.91 -21.64
CA ASN A 582 28.33 2.16 -21.16
C ASN A 582 28.99 3.36 -21.86
N ARG A 583 30.14 3.81 -21.33
CA ARG A 583 30.88 4.99 -21.81
C ARG A 583 31.41 4.93 -23.25
N GLN A 584 31.32 3.80 -23.96
CA GLN A 584 31.58 3.73 -25.40
C GLN A 584 30.34 4.11 -26.22
N LEU A 585 29.13 3.80 -25.73
CA LEU A 585 27.86 4.14 -26.36
C LEU A 585 27.39 5.55 -25.95
N LEU A 586 27.67 5.97 -24.72
CA LEU A 586 27.41 7.32 -24.19
C LEU A 586 28.71 8.01 -23.75
N PRO A 587 29.51 8.56 -24.69
CA PRO A 587 30.72 9.31 -24.33
C PRO A 587 30.39 10.62 -23.58
N PRO A 588 31.28 11.12 -22.70
CA PRO A 588 31.07 12.39 -22.00
C PRO A 588 30.96 13.59 -22.97
N ALA A 589 29.80 14.26 -22.97
CA ALA A 589 29.49 15.36 -23.89
C ALA A 589 29.46 16.73 -23.18
N LEU A 590 30.34 17.65 -23.61
CA LEU A 590 30.47 19.03 -23.12
C LEU A 590 29.15 19.84 -23.18
N ILE A 591 28.31 19.54 -24.17
CA ILE A 591 26.95 20.06 -24.28
C ILE A 591 26.03 18.85 -24.47
N SER A 592 25.07 18.66 -23.57
CA SER A 592 24.19 17.49 -23.51
C SER A 592 22.75 17.89 -23.19
N SER A 593 21.78 17.27 -23.86
CA SER A 593 20.36 17.47 -23.61
C SER A 593 19.94 16.91 -22.24
N LYS A 594 18.75 17.29 -21.76
CA LYS A 594 18.18 16.72 -20.52
C LYS A 594 18.08 15.19 -20.59
N ASP A 595 17.70 14.68 -21.75
CA ASP A 595 17.45 13.24 -21.98
C ASP A 595 18.77 12.47 -22.08
N TYR A 596 19.81 13.05 -22.69
CA TYR A 596 21.16 12.46 -22.70
C TYR A 596 21.71 12.32 -21.27
N LYS A 597 21.54 13.36 -20.44
CA LYS A 597 21.95 13.31 -19.02
C LYS A 597 21.19 12.25 -18.22
N ALA A 598 19.90 12.05 -18.50
CA ALA A 598 19.11 10.98 -17.89
C ALA A 598 19.61 9.59 -18.29
N LEU A 599 19.95 9.38 -19.57
CA LEU A 599 20.54 8.12 -20.04
C LEU A 599 21.93 7.85 -19.44
N SER A 600 22.80 8.87 -19.36
CA SER A 600 24.10 8.72 -18.69
C SER A 600 23.95 8.36 -17.21
N ALA A 601 23.00 8.98 -16.49
CA ALA A 601 22.75 8.67 -15.08
C ALA A 601 22.25 7.22 -14.86
N ILE A 602 21.50 6.65 -15.81
CA ILE A 602 21.08 5.24 -15.78
C ILE A 602 22.29 4.31 -15.99
N GLY A 603 23.21 4.66 -16.90
CA GLY A 603 24.46 3.94 -17.11
C GLY A 603 25.34 3.94 -15.84
N GLU A 604 25.61 5.13 -15.29
CA GLU A 604 26.46 5.28 -14.11
C GLU A 604 25.88 4.61 -12.86
N ALA A 605 24.55 4.64 -12.66
CA ALA A 605 23.89 3.90 -11.59
C ALA A 605 24.06 2.37 -11.72
N ALA A 606 24.00 1.83 -12.95
CA ALA A 606 24.19 0.39 -13.18
C ALA A 606 25.67 -0.05 -13.18
N GLU A 607 26.62 0.86 -13.44
CA GLU A 607 28.05 0.63 -13.26
C GLU A 607 28.44 0.56 -11.77
N GLY A 608 27.76 1.30 -10.88
CA GLY A 608 28.01 1.33 -9.43
C GLY A 608 27.59 0.08 -8.63
N ASP A 609 26.89 -0.87 -9.25
CA ASP A 609 26.52 -2.17 -8.68
C ASP A 609 27.46 -3.30 -9.12
N SER A 610 27.65 -4.30 -8.26
CA SER A 610 28.55 -5.42 -8.55
C SER A 610 28.09 -6.23 -9.76
N PHE A 611 29.06 -6.76 -10.51
CA PHE A 611 28.76 -7.67 -11.62
C PHE A 611 28.09 -8.96 -11.11
N ASP A 612 28.43 -9.41 -9.90
CA ASP A 612 27.82 -10.58 -9.28
C ASP A 612 26.33 -10.40 -8.97
N ARG A 613 25.86 -9.19 -8.60
CA ARG A 613 24.41 -8.90 -8.48
C ARG A 613 23.71 -9.24 -9.80
N PHE A 614 24.22 -8.66 -10.90
CA PHE A 614 23.67 -8.85 -12.25
C PHE A 614 23.79 -10.30 -12.75
N PHE A 615 24.96 -10.93 -12.57
CA PHE A 615 25.20 -12.32 -12.96
C PHE A 615 24.33 -13.31 -12.17
N SER A 616 24.06 -13.05 -10.89
CA SER A 616 23.17 -13.90 -10.09
C SER A 616 21.74 -13.90 -10.64
N MET A 617 21.23 -12.74 -11.06
CA MET A 617 19.94 -12.64 -11.73
C MET A 617 19.92 -13.47 -13.03
N TYR A 618 20.93 -13.33 -13.90
CA TYR A 618 21.00 -14.11 -15.13
C TYR A 618 21.13 -15.64 -14.89
N LYS A 619 21.91 -16.05 -13.89
CA LYS A 619 22.21 -17.45 -13.60
C LYS A 619 21.02 -18.19 -12.97
N TYR A 620 20.33 -17.57 -12.01
CA TYR A 620 19.36 -18.24 -11.15
C TYR A 620 17.88 -17.87 -11.44
N ASN A 621 17.61 -16.94 -12.35
CA ASN A 621 16.24 -16.57 -12.76
C ASN A 621 16.06 -16.80 -14.26
N ASP A 622 15.33 -17.84 -14.64
CA ASP A 622 15.21 -18.23 -16.06
C ASP A 622 14.58 -17.15 -16.94
N LYS A 623 13.66 -16.34 -16.40
CA LYS A 623 13.03 -15.23 -17.13
C LYS A 623 14.01 -14.15 -17.57
N ALA A 624 15.17 -14.03 -16.92
CA ALA A 624 16.23 -13.11 -17.35
C ALA A 624 16.76 -13.46 -18.76
N LYS A 625 16.73 -14.75 -19.13
CA LYS A 625 17.15 -15.24 -20.46
C LYS A 625 16.11 -14.87 -21.52
N ASP A 626 14.83 -14.96 -21.18
CA ASP A 626 13.72 -14.58 -22.05
C ASP A 626 13.78 -13.08 -22.41
N TYR A 627 13.99 -12.20 -21.43
CA TYR A 627 14.15 -10.76 -21.69
C TYR A 627 15.36 -10.42 -22.57
N LEU A 628 16.46 -11.17 -22.45
CA LEU A 628 17.64 -10.98 -23.30
C LEU A 628 17.35 -11.39 -24.76
N ASN A 629 16.49 -12.38 -24.99
CA ASN A 629 16.03 -12.73 -26.33
C ASN A 629 15.02 -11.71 -26.88
N ILE A 630 14.03 -11.30 -26.09
CA ILE A 630 13.06 -10.24 -26.45
C ILE A 630 13.78 -8.95 -26.85
N LEU A 631 14.85 -8.57 -26.15
CA LEU A 631 15.68 -7.41 -26.49
C LEU A 631 16.32 -7.53 -27.88
N ARG A 632 16.84 -8.72 -28.24
CA ARG A 632 17.44 -9.00 -29.55
C ARG A 632 16.40 -8.96 -30.67
N GLU A 633 15.21 -9.51 -30.44
CA GLU A 633 14.10 -9.49 -31.40
C GLU A 633 13.62 -8.05 -31.65
N ASN A 634 13.43 -7.27 -30.58
CA ASN A 634 13.08 -5.84 -30.67
C ASN A 634 14.12 -5.03 -31.44
N LEU A 635 15.41 -5.27 -31.22
CA LEU A 635 16.49 -4.60 -31.97
C LEU A 635 16.42 -4.93 -33.46
N ALA A 636 16.26 -6.22 -33.79
CA ALA A 636 16.15 -6.69 -35.18
C ALA A 636 14.84 -6.24 -35.87
N ASP A 637 13.76 -5.98 -35.12
CA ASP A 637 12.54 -5.35 -35.63
C ASP A 637 12.77 -3.87 -35.96
N ILE A 638 13.51 -3.13 -35.12
CA ILE A 638 13.86 -1.72 -35.35
C ILE A 638 14.78 -1.59 -36.58
N GLU A 639 15.81 -2.42 -36.69
CA GLU A 639 16.70 -2.46 -37.87
C GLU A 639 15.90 -2.72 -39.17
N ARG A 640 14.97 -3.68 -39.16
CA ARG A 640 14.08 -3.95 -40.30
C ARG A 640 13.15 -2.78 -40.62
N GLN A 641 12.63 -2.07 -39.63
CA GLN A 641 11.80 -0.88 -39.85
C GLN A 641 12.58 0.28 -40.45
N LEU A 642 13.83 0.50 -40.00
CA LEU A 642 14.73 1.52 -40.55
C LEU A 642 15.09 1.22 -42.01
N ALA A 643 15.55 0.00 -42.32
CA ALA A 643 15.87 -0.40 -43.68
C ALA A 643 14.67 -0.33 -44.64
N ALA A 644 13.48 -0.75 -44.18
CA ALA A 644 12.25 -0.63 -44.96
C ALA A 644 11.84 0.84 -45.20
N ARG A 645 12.12 1.74 -44.25
CA ARG A 645 11.86 3.17 -44.39
C ARG A 645 12.84 3.85 -45.34
N GLU A 646 14.11 3.46 -45.31
CA GLU A 646 15.14 3.94 -46.23
C GLU A 646 14.81 3.54 -47.67
N ALA A 647 14.59 2.25 -47.93
CA ALA A 647 14.20 1.74 -49.25
C ALA A 647 12.90 2.38 -49.80
N TYR A 648 11.93 2.68 -48.92
CA TYR A 648 10.73 3.45 -49.32
C TYR A 648 11.05 4.89 -49.75
N LEU A 649 11.99 5.55 -49.06
CA LEU A 649 12.39 6.92 -49.38
C LEU A 649 13.22 6.97 -50.68
N GLU A 650 14.09 5.99 -50.92
CA GLU A 650 14.81 5.84 -52.19
C GLU A 650 13.85 5.61 -53.36
N ALA A 651 12.97 4.60 -53.28
CA ALA A 651 11.98 4.32 -54.32
C ALA A 651 11.08 5.54 -54.62
N LYS A 652 10.70 6.30 -53.58
CA LYS A 652 9.92 7.54 -53.71
C LYS A 652 10.72 8.68 -54.34
N ALA A 653 12.04 8.75 -54.11
CA ALA A 653 12.92 9.71 -54.76
C ALA A 653 13.09 9.38 -56.25
N ASP A 654 13.21 8.10 -56.60
CA ASP A 654 13.38 7.66 -57.99
C ASP A 654 12.09 7.77 -58.82
N MET A 655 10.92 7.45 -58.26
CA MET A 655 9.65 7.77 -58.93
C MET A 655 9.56 9.26 -59.27
N ARG A 656 9.90 10.16 -58.33
CA ARG A 656 9.93 11.61 -58.58
C ARG A 656 10.95 12.05 -59.64
N LYS A 657 12.04 11.29 -59.87
CA LYS A 657 12.96 11.53 -60.99
C LYS A 657 12.33 11.11 -62.31
N ILE A 658 11.67 9.94 -62.35
CA ILE A 658 11.00 9.39 -63.54
C ILE A 658 9.85 10.31 -63.97
N ASP A 659 8.95 10.68 -63.07
CA ASP A 659 7.83 11.60 -63.33
C ASP A 659 8.34 12.93 -63.91
N ARG A 660 9.42 13.48 -63.33
CA ARG A 660 10.05 14.73 -63.80
C ARG A 660 10.71 14.56 -65.19
N GLN A 661 11.27 13.39 -65.50
CA GLN A 661 11.84 13.12 -66.82
C GLN A 661 10.75 12.98 -67.89
N GLN A 662 9.63 12.33 -67.58
CA GLN A 662 8.48 12.26 -68.48
C GLN A 662 7.90 13.65 -68.76
N LEU A 663 7.65 14.45 -67.71
CA LEU A 663 7.14 15.82 -67.86
C LEU A 663 8.07 16.70 -68.72
N LEU A 664 9.40 16.56 -68.58
CA LEU A 664 10.39 17.26 -69.40
C LEU A 664 10.45 16.76 -70.85
N ALA A 665 10.07 15.51 -71.13
CA ALA A 665 9.98 14.97 -72.48
C ALA A 665 8.70 15.47 -73.19
N GLU A 666 7.55 15.43 -72.50
CA GLU A 666 6.28 15.97 -73.01
C GLU A 666 6.37 17.48 -73.25
N THR A 667 6.96 18.24 -72.31
CA THR A 667 7.21 19.68 -72.48
C THR A 667 8.11 19.96 -73.69
N ARG A 668 9.09 19.10 -73.98
CA ARG A 668 9.94 19.23 -75.18
C ARG A 668 9.17 18.94 -76.48
N LEU A 669 8.29 17.96 -76.49
CA LEU A 669 7.42 17.67 -77.64
C LEU A 669 6.48 18.85 -77.92
N LEU A 670 5.78 19.34 -76.90
CA LEU A 670 4.90 20.52 -77.02
C LEU A 670 5.65 21.76 -77.51
N LEU A 671 6.89 22.01 -77.02
CA LEU A 671 7.73 23.09 -77.51
C LEU A 671 8.21 22.89 -78.96
N GLN A 672 8.38 21.64 -79.41
CA GLN A 672 8.70 21.33 -80.81
C GLN A 672 7.49 21.50 -81.74
N GLU A 673 6.29 21.12 -81.31
CA GLU A 673 5.04 21.35 -82.08
C GLU A 673 4.73 22.85 -82.19
N LEU A 674 4.85 23.60 -81.09
CA LEU A 674 4.73 25.06 -81.09
C LEU A 674 5.76 25.74 -82.01
N ALA A 675 7.00 25.24 -82.04
CA ALA A 675 8.05 25.73 -82.94
C ALA A 675 7.83 25.36 -84.43
N GLN A 676 6.93 24.40 -84.72
CA GLN A 676 6.56 24.00 -86.08
C GLN A 676 5.26 24.66 -86.60
N GLY A 677 4.62 25.51 -85.80
CA GLY A 677 3.59 26.44 -86.28
C GLY A 677 2.16 25.90 -86.34
N GLY A 678 1.80 24.92 -85.51
CA GLY A 678 0.41 24.42 -85.39
C GLY A 678 -0.45 25.24 -84.41
N THR A 679 -1.64 25.68 -84.84
CA THR A 679 -2.66 26.26 -83.95
C THR A 679 -3.42 25.18 -83.18
N LEU A 680 -3.39 25.23 -81.85
CA LEU A 680 -4.12 24.31 -80.96
C LEU A 680 -5.58 24.73 -80.75
N ASN A 681 -6.51 23.81 -81.04
CA ASN A 681 -7.89 23.86 -80.58
C ASN A 681 -8.05 23.04 -79.29
N LEU A 682 -8.77 23.58 -78.30
CA LEU A 682 -9.13 22.88 -77.07
C LEU A 682 -10.55 22.30 -77.17
N PRO A 683 -10.82 21.04 -76.75
CA PRO A 683 -12.17 20.49 -76.69
C PRO A 683 -12.95 21.00 -75.46
N GLU A 684 -14.26 21.21 -75.62
CA GLU A 684 -15.17 21.56 -74.51
C GLU A 684 -15.62 20.33 -73.68
N ALA A 685 -16.24 20.59 -72.53
CA ALA A 685 -16.59 19.59 -71.53
C ALA A 685 -17.84 18.76 -71.86
N GLY A 686 -17.86 17.50 -71.40
CA GLY A 686 -19.04 16.63 -71.39
C GLY A 686 -19.49 16.32 -69.96
N SER A 687 -20.79 16.52 -69.68
CA SER A 687 -21.38 16.43 -68.34
C SER A 687 -22.21 15.17 -68.09
N SER A 688 -22.17 14.66 -66.85
CA SER A 688 -23.26 13.87 -66.25
C SER A 688 -23.34 14.17 -64.74
N SER A 689 -24.55 14.16 -64.17
CA SER A 689 -24.88 14.78 -62.87
C SER A 689 -25.69 13.85 -61.95
N ASN A 690 -26.09 14.40 -60.78
CA ASN A 690 -26.94 13.85 -59.71
C ASN A 690 -26.14 13.05 -58.66
N ASP A 691 -25.64 13.63 -57.56
CA ASP A 691 -26.19 14.51 -56.50
C ASP A 691 -27.00 13.81 -55.39
N GLN A 692 -26.50 13.93 -54.16
CA GLN A 692 -27.30 14.24 -52.95
C GLN A 692 -26.42 14.83 -51.83
N GLN A 693 -27.01 15.71 -51.01
CA GLN A 693 -26.41 16.65 -50.02
C GLN A 693 -27.44 16.92 -48.90
N PHE A 694 -27.21 17.54 -47.73
CA PHE A 694 -26.13 18.30 -47.04
C PHE A 694 -26.23 17.94 -45.51
N PRO A 695 -25.50 18.55 -44.53
CA PRO A 695 -24.39 19.53 -44.51
C PRO A 695 -23.11 18.92 -43.87
N GLY A 696 -21.97 19.58 -43.57
CA GLY A 696 -21.64 21.00 -43.35
C GLY A 696 -21.74 21.38 -41.86
N ASP A 697 -20.79 22.06 -41.22
CA ASP A 697 -19.43 22.54 -41.57
C ASP A 697 -18.59 22.49 -40.23
N ASP A 698 -17.33 22.91 -40.05
CA ASP A 698 -16.29 23.67 -40.76
C ASP A 698 -14.91 23.19 -40.17
N GLY A 699 -13.68 23.66 -40.44
CA GLY A 699 -13.16 24.72 -41.29
C GLY A 699 -11.69 25.06 -40.95
N GLU A 700 -10.76 24.99 -41.92
CA GLU A 700 -9.39 25.51 -41.70
C GLU A 700 -8.67 25.94 -43.01
N ALA A 701 -7.98 27.09 -42.91
CA ALA A 701 -6.86 27.60 -43.71
C ALA A 701 -6.77 27.37 -45.25
N SER A 702 -6.61 28.48 -45.98
CA SER A 702 -5.47 28.61 -46.93
C SER A 702 -5.09 30.06 -47.20
N ARG A 703 -3.78 30.35 -47.08
CA ARG A 703 -3.16 31.66 -47.35
C ARG A 703 -2.84 31.79 -48.85
N ASN A 704 -2.89 33.02 -49.36
CA ASN A 704 -2.34 33.33 -50.69
C ASN A 704 -0.84 33.02 -50.77
N LEU A 705 -0.42 32.39 -51.86
CA LEU A 705 0.98 32.32 -52.29
C LEU A 705 1.04 32.59 -53.79
N THR A 706 1.53 33.78 -54.15
CA THR A 706 1.75 34.19 -55.54
C THR A 706 2.93 33.43 -56.14
N LEU A 707 2.71 32.82 -57.31
CA LEU A 707 3.79 32.34 -58.18
C LEU A 707 4.39 33.53 -58.94
N ASP A 708 5.67 33.81 -58.70
CA ASP A 708 6.49 34.71 -59.52
C ASP A 708 7.23 33.88 -60.58
N VAL A 709 7.41 34.43 -61.79
CA VAL A 709 7.86 33.68 -62.98
C VAL A 709 9.12 34.30 -63.57
N LYS A 710 10.25 33.61 -63.41
CA LYS A 710 11.53 33.83 -64.11
C LYS A 710 12.27 32.52 -64.31
#